data_AF-A0AA41H725-F1
#
_entry.id   AF-A0AA41H725-F1
#
_cell.length_a   1.000
_cell.length_b   1.000
_cell.length_c   1.000
_cell.angle_alpha   90.00
_cell.angle_beta   90.00
_cell.angle_gamma   90.00
#
_symmetry.space_group_name_H-M   'P 1'
#
loop_
_entity.id
_entity.type
_entity.pdbx_description
1 polymer ?
#
loop_
_entity_poly.entity_id
_entity_poly.type
_entity_poly.pdbx_seq_one_letter_code
_entity_poly.pdbx_strand_id
1 'polypeptide(L)'
;MAYTGLRIHPAIGIARVGSSEEYYLGPESMAGMRQPGQDTTGGLPIRPGTERDTILSTELRDSCGRLKRQAARFRIDQYAFDSADGAETWPAGPASEVQPGSVVDGKVVADIIWTVHLANKKANSWQGGNGVQPFVDGQLPALRNPDFGALDNASRLSKLVIDAGPRALLGSAQHAIQFDAGTTPCYGDAASAAICAAPNYPLSFPLPGDAALPGSAGPGSVIRSLGALSTESTGRLVVLGGYGKACAFDALGKHVPSAALDGDVNNNNWFDDVSDGPVSAILLFADGSAREVEGGAWVIATDPAYAPQTPNVVTLWDELYCTWLEQLALRPTVYADQRYQSSYRTDFDAEVLPVLRAAALQKWTTFLPSRAIKGHDLFADMKADQRNGFKIMNFLRPPGQDHEPATAAPMMPLSLGDANQSLLSLTPAQYFFMGQWAHDLYATGGEPAPVLAAGEALDKSVLFNCLGGRFSPGIEMSFIVRDTNLYQRGWQRHDSGGPFRINRQRLNYRDAVAQQPLLGIGYTPLRDTPVQPGDLSKFMALPWHTDYNSCATHMPAPNPGGVLYDTEQAIAEATAVVTDPDTIRPNTLLYSSWPAQRPVAVYTYDDLVANGGRLSAPRFSVRGPGTRADVPRVPDPQNKIDRPALHVGRYQQRAQFLQDWDKIGVVVQITAISPMPTPPENKDLYLEVASLFTSDDSNLAESWRNTAIDAVYPPPGSPSKP
;
A
#
# COMPACT_ATOMS: atom_id res chain seq x y z
N MET A 1 -25.03 -29.64 -6.09
CA MET A 1 -23.86 -28.85 -6.51
C MET A 1 -23.46 -29.32 -7.89
N ALA A 2 -23.44 -28.40 -8.85
CA ALA A 2 -22.95 -28.68 -10.20
C ALA A 2 -21.41 -28.62 -10.24
N TYR A 3 -20.80 -27.74 -9.43
CA TYR A 3 -19.35 -27.57 -9.31
C TYR A 3 -18.96 -26.89 -7.99
N THR A 4 -17.72 -27.14 -7.52
CA THR A 4 -17.11 -26.50 -6.34
C THR A 4 -15.94 -25.61 -6.77
N GLY A 5 -16.04 -24.29 -6.59
CA GLY A 5 -14.95 -23.36 -6.87
C GLY A 5 -14.02 -23.18 -5.67
N LEU A 6 -12.70 -23.21 -5.90
CA LEU A 6 -11.67 -23.04 -4.88
C LEU A 6 -10.91 -21.73 -5.10
N ARG A 7 -10.80 -20.92 -4.03
CA ARG A 7 -10.15 -19.61 -4.10
C ARG A 7 -9.26 -19.37 -2.89
N ILE A 8 -8.04 -18.88 -3.14
CA ILE A 8 -7.12 -18.41 -2.11
C ILE A 8 -7.53 -16.98 -1.73
N HIS A 9 -7.64 -16.71 -0.43
CA HIS A 9 -7.93 -15.39 0.14
C HIS A 9 -6.86 -14.98 1.16
N PRO A 10 -6.44 -13.70 1.20
CA PRO A 10 -6.88 -12.64 0.30
C PRO A 10 -6.39 -12.86 -1.15
N ALA A 11 -7.12 -12.35 -2.14
CA ALA A 11 -6.74 -12.39 -3.56
C ALA A 11 -5.37 -11.73 -3.81
N ILE A 12 -5.10 -10.66 -3.06
CA ILE A 12 -3.82 -9.95 -3.00
C ILE A 12 -3.50 -9.73 -1.52
N GLY A 13 -2.51 -10.46 -0.99
CA GLY A 13 -2.06 -10.33 0.38
C GLY A 13 -0.93 -9.31 0.54
N ILE A 14 -0.89 -8.66 1.69
CA ILE A 14 0.03 -7.54 1.97
C ILE A 14 0.95 -7.89 3.14
N ALA A 15 2.20 -8.16 2.81
CA ALA A 15 3.31 -8.22 3.74
C ALA A 15 4.02 -6.86 3.79
N ARG A 16 4.70 -6.57 4.90
CA ARG A 16 5.47 -5.33 5.06
C ARG A 16 6.83 -5.63 5.65
N VAL A 17 7.85 -4.95 5.12
CA VAL A 17 9.22 -5.06 5.60
C VAL A 17 9.37 -4.53 7.02
N GLY A 18 10.42 -4.96 7.71
CA GLY A 18 10.72 -4.64 9.10
C GLY A 18 12.13 -5.10 9.43
N SER A 19 12.83 -4.38 10.31
CA SER A 19 14.24 -4.67 10.62
C SER A 19 14.43 -5.86 11.59
N SER A 20 13.36 -6.39 12.16
CA SER A 20 13.36 -7.55 13.07
C SER A 20 13.20 -8.89 12.35
N GLU A 21 13.71 -9.94 12.99
CA GLU A 21 13.37 -11.33 12.64
C GLU A 21 11.95 -11.69 13.07
N GLU A 22 11.44 -11.06 14.13
CA GLU A 22 10.08 -11.27 14.61
C GLU A 22 9.04 -10.59 13.70
N TYR A 23 7.80 -11.06 13.79
CA TYR A 23 6.70 -10.58 12.96
C TYR A 23 5.36 -10.58 13.71
N TYR A 24 4.40 -9.89 13.12
CA TYR A 24 2.97 -10.03 13.39
C TYR A 24 2.23 -10.34 12.07
N LEU A 25 0.99 -10.81 12.15
CA LEU A 25 0.14 -11.04 10.98
C LEU A 25 -0.53 -9.72 10.56
N GLY A 26 -0.71 -9.52 9.26
CA GLY A 26 -1.41 -8.34 8.74
C GLY A 26 -2.84 -8.20 9.25
N PRO A 27 -3.40 -6.98 9.24
CA PRO A 27 -4.76 -6.75 9.69
C PRO A 27 -5.79 -7.40 8.77
N GLU A 28 -6.75 -8.11 9.35
CA GLU A 28 -7.90 -8.71 8.67
C GLU A 28 -9.22 -7.97 8.96
N SER A 29 -9.10 -6.74 9.48
CA SER A 29 -10.22 -5.81 9.71
C SER A 29 -9.95 -4.48 9.01
N MET A 30 -11.00 -3.78 8.60
CA MET A 30 -10.89 -2.49 7.91
C MET A 30 -10.40 -1.39 8.87
N ALA A 31 -9.34 -0.69 8.49
CA ALA A 31 -8.69 0.36 9.26
C ALA A 31 -9.67 1.43 9.74
N GLY A 32 -9.61 1.74 11.04
CA GLY A 32 -10.39 2.80 11.66
C GLY A 32 -11.86 2.44 11.89
N MET A 33 -12.42 1.42 11.23
CA MET A 33 -13.83 1.01 11.38
C MET A 33 -14.11 0.42 12.77
N ARG A 34 -15.29 0.72 13.35
CA ARG A 34 -15.71 0.11 14.63
C ARG A 34 -15.83 -1.40 14.45
N GLN A 35 -15.38 -2.14 15.47
CA GLN A 35 -15.53 -3.59 15.53
C GLN A 35 -16.65 -3.94 16.53
N PRO A 36 -17.60 -4.83 16.18
CA PRO A 36 -18.68 -5.20 17.10
C PRO A 36 -18.15 -5.71 18.44
N GLY A 37 -18.61 -5.09 19.54
CA GLY A 37 -18.24 -5.50 20.90
C GLY A 37 -16.81 -5.14 21.33
N GLN A 38 -16.09 -4.30 20.58
CA GLN A 38 -14.73 -3.88 20.93
C GLN A 38 -14.61 -2.35 20.97
N ASP A 39 -13.83 -1.85 21.93
CA ASP A 39 -13.46 -0.43 21.98
C ASP A 39 -12.42 -0.07 20.91
N THR A 40 -11.54 -1.03 20.60
CA THR A 40 -10.48 -0.87 19.61
C THR A 40 -11.04 -0.99 18.20
N THR A 41 -10.68 -0.05 17.34
CA THR A 41 -11.04 0.02 15.93
C THR A 41 -10.17 -0.91 15.08
N GLY A 42 -10.67 -1.25 13.89
CA GLY A 42 -9.99 -2.15 12.96
C GLY A 42 -8.70 -1.58 12.39
N GLY A 43 -7.95 -2.43 11.68
CA GLY A 43 -6.68 -2.11 11.04
C GLY A 43 -5.44 -2.49 11.86
N LEU A 44 -5.58 -2.92 13.11
CA LEU A 44 -4.42 -3.42 13.87
C LEU A 44 -3.95 -4.78 13.39
N PRO A 45 -2.62 -5.01 13.33
CA PRO A 45 -2.07 -6.33 13.09
C PRO A 45 -2.48 -7.35 14.16
N ILE A 46 -2.43 -8.63 13.80
CA ILE A 46 -2.83 -9.77 14.63
C ILE A 46 -1.60 -10.48 15.19
N ARG A 47 -1.67 -10.91 16.44
CA ARG A 47 -0.61 -11.68 17.10
C ARG A 47 -0.46 -13.06 16.43
N PRO A 48 0.75 -13.49 16.06
CA PRO A 48 0.97 -14.82 15.50
C PRO A 48 0.41 -15.93 16.39
N GLY A 49 -0.17 -16.96 15.77
CA GLY A 49 -0.76 -18.11 16.50
C GLY A 49 -2.14 -17.83 17.10
N THR A 50 -2.75 -16.68 16.81
CA THR A 50 -4.12 -16.35 17.21
C THR A 50 -5.00 -16.11 15.98
N GLU A 51 -6.31 -16.31 16.11
CA GLU A 51 -7.22 -16.05 15.00
C GLU A 51 -7.39 -14.55 14.76
N ARG A 52 -7.60 -13.75 15.83
CA ARG A 52 -8.00 -12.33 15.74
C ARG A 52 -7.43 -11.44 16.84
N ASP A 53 -6.56 -11.93 17.73
CA ASP A 53 -6.08 -11.12 18.84
C ASP A 53 -5.11 -10.08 18.31
N THR A 54 -5.45 -8.80 18.43
CA THR A 54 -4.61 -7.72 17.92
C THR A 54 -3.39 -7.49 18.82
N ILE A 55 -2.32 -7.00 18.21
CA ILE A 55 -1.10 -6.60 18.93
C ILE A 55 -1.34 -5.34 19.75
N LEU A 56 -0.58 -5.18 20.83
CA LEU A 56 -0.48 -3.93 21.60
C LEU A 56 0.74 -3.10 21.16
N SER A 57 0.80 -1.83 21.59
CA SER A 57 1.93 -0.93 21.30
C SER A 57 3.30 -1.49 21.70
N THR A 58 3.36 -2.31 22.75
CA THR A 58 4.57 -2.97 23.23
C THR A 58 5.07 -4.09 22.32
N GLU A 59 4.26 -4.53 21.36
CA GLU A 59 4.56 -5.65 20.47
C GLU A 59 4.94 -5.19 19.05
N LEU A 60 4.98 -3.87 18.79
CA LEU A 60 5.37 -3.30 17.49
C LEU A 60 6.85 -3.54 17.15
N ARG A 61 7.69 -3.65 18.17
CA ARG A 61 9.14 -3.82 18.07
C ARG A 61 9.58 -5.05 18.85
N ASP A 62 10.72 -5.60 18.48
CA ASP A 62 11.36 -6.66 19.26
C ASP A 62 12.10 -6.11 20.48
N SER A 63 12.67 -7.03 21.28
CA SER A 63 13.43 -6.69 22.49
C SER A 63 14.70 -5.86 22.23
N CYS A 64 15.19 -5.79 20.99
CA CYS A 64 16.31 -4.96 20.57
C CYS A 64 15.87 -3.61 19.97
N GLY A 65 14.56 -3.32 19.96
CA GLY A 65 13.98 -2.11 19.38
C GLY A 65 13.79 -2.15 17.86
N ARG A 66 14.04 -3.27 17.19
CA ARG A 66 13.87 -3.39 15.74
C ARG A 66 12.39 -3.50 15.39
N LEU A 67 11.97 -2.88 14.30
CA LEU A 67 10.57 -2.90 13.86
C LEU A 67 10.18 -4.31 13.39
N LYS A 68 9.10 -4.88 13.93
CA LYS A 68 8.62 -6.19 13.50
C LYS A 68 8.08 -6.14 12.08
N ARG A 69 8.24 -7.24 11.36
CA ARG A 69 7.67 -7.41 10.00
C ARG A 69 6.16 -7.66 10.09
N GLN A 70 5.45 -7.31 9.02
CA GLN A 70 4.07 -7.76 8.81
C GLN A 70 4.05 -8.93 7.84
N ALA A 71 3.44 -10.04 8.23
CA ALA A 71 3.24 -11.20 7.38
C ALA A 71 1.83 -11.24 6.77
N ALA A 72 1.71 -11.60 5.50
CA ALA A 72 0.43 -11.88 4.86
C ALA A 72 -0.02 -13.30 5.19
N ARG A 73 -1.24 -13.47 5.70
CA ARG A 73 -1.87 -14.77 5.95
C ARG A 73 -2.83 -15.12 4.81
N PHE A 74 -2.79 -16.38 4.36
CA PHE A 74 -3.66 -16.89 3.29
C PHE A 74 -4.39 -18.15 3.72
N ARG A 75 -5.63 -18.29 3.25
CA ARG A 75 -6.46 -19.49 3.38
C ARG A 75 -7.13 -19.83 2.05
N ILE A 76 -7.76 -20.99 1.98
CA ILE A 76 -8.55 -21.43 0.82
C ILE A 76 -10.01 -21.49 1.25
N ASP A 77 -10.89 -20.86 0.48
CA ASP A 77 -12.34 -21.00 0.66
C ASP A 77 -12.92 -21.78 -0.53
N GLN A 78 -13.89 -22.66 -0.25
CA GLN A 78 -14.68 -23.37 -1.25
C GLN A 78 -16.09 -22.78 -1.39
N TYR A 79 -16.53 -22.64 -2.63
CA TYR A 79 -17.80 -22.05 -3.04
C TYR A 79 -18.63 -23.09 -3.79
N ALA A 80 -19.91 -23.20 -3.44
CA ALA A 80 -20.83 -24.12 -4.10
C ALA A 80 -21.63 -23.39 -5.17
N PHE A 81 -21.63 -23.93 -6.40
CA PHE A 81 -22.42 -23.39 -7.51
C PHE A 81 -23.48 -24.40 -7.97
N ASP A 82 -24.70 -23.89 -8.17
CA ASP A 82 -25.87 -24.70 -8.53
C ASP A 82 -26.01 -24.94 -10.04
N SER A 83 -25.40 -24.09 -10.86
CA SER A 83 -25.52 -24.18 -12.31
C SER A 83 -24.28 -24.76 -12.98
N ALA A 84 -24.51 -25.65 -13.95
CA ALA A 84 -23.46 -26.23 -14.81
C ALA A 84 -23.01 -25.28 -15.93
N ASP A 85 -23.75 -24.18 -16.19
CA ASP A 85 -23.33 -23.15 -17.16
C ASP A 85 -22.13 -22.32 -16.67
N GLY A 86 -21.87 -22.35 -15.36
CA GLY A 86 -20.63 -21.89 -14.75
C GLY A 86 -20.41 -20.37 -14.80
N ALA A 87 -21.48 -19.57 -14.86
CA ALA A 87 -21.41 -18.11 -14.75
C ALA A 87 -21.39 -17.65 -13.28
N GLU A 88 -20.22 -17.26 -12.79
CA GLU A 88 -20.04 -16.73 -11.43
C GLU A 88 -20.55 -15.29 -11.31
N THR A 89 -21.15 -14.97 -10.17
CA THR A 89 -21.54 -13.61 -9.77
C THR A 89 -20.72 -13.14 -8.57
N TRP A 90 -20.69 -11.83 -8.34
CA TRP A 90 -20.12 -11.24 -7.13
C TRP A 90 -21.17 -10.41 -6.39
N PRO A 91 -21.35 -10.60 -5.07
CA PRO A 91 -20.72 -11.63 -4.22
C PRO A 91 -21.11 -13.05 -4.63
N ALA A 92 -20.21 -14.01 -4.43
CA ALA A 92 -20.39 -15.40 -4.89
C ALA A 92 -21.36 -16.22 -4.02
N GLY A 93 -21.76 -15.71 -2.86
CA GLY A 93 -22.63 -16.39 -1.91
C GLY A 93 -21.86 -17.16 -0.84
N PRO A 94 -22.51 -18.11 -0.11
CA PRO A 94 -21.90 -18.80 1.00
C PRO A 94 -20.63 -19.57 0.63
N ALA A 95 -19.63 -19.51 1.51
CA ALA A 95 -18.37 -20.23 1.36
C ALA A 95 -17.97 -20.88 2.69
N SER A 96 -17.08 -21.87 2.62
CA SER A 96 -16.46 -22.49 3.79
C SER A 96 -14.96 -22.60 3.60
N GLU A 97 -14.21 -22.47 4.69
CA GLU A 97 -12.75 -22.61 4.65
C GLU A 97 -12.34 -24.09 4.44
N VAL A 98 -11.33 -24.30 3.61
CA VAL A 98 -10.70 -25.59 3.34
C VAL A 98 -9.42 -25.70 4.17
N GLN A 99 -9.38 -26.70 5.06
CA GLN A 99 -8.24 -27.08 5.89
C GLN A 99 -8.00 -28.59 5.74
N PRO A 100 -6.85 -29.13 6.21
CA PRO A 100 -6.71 -30.57 6.38
C PRO A 100 -7.88 -31.14 7.21
N GLY A 101 -8.56 -32.15 6.67
CA GLY A 101 -9.79 -32.74 7.20
C GLY A 101 -11.09 -32.23 6.57
N SER A 102 -11.08 -31.08 5.86
CA SER A 102 -12.24 -30.61 5.09
C SER A 102 -12.58 -31.58 3.95
N VAL A 103 -13.85 -31.57 3.52
CA VAL A 103 -14.32 -32.35 2.37
C VAL A 103 -14.53 -31.42 1.17
N VAL A 104 -13.88 -31.73 0.05
CA VAL A 104 -14.02 -31.04 -1.23
C VAL A 104 -14.34 -32.11 -2.28
N ASP A 105 -15.41 -31.93 -3.05
CA ASP A 105 -15.89 -32.90 -4.06
C ASP A 105 -16.03 -34.34 -3.53
N GLY A 106 -16.47 -34.48 -2.28
CA GLY A 106 -16.63 -35.78 -1.61
C GLY A 106 -15.33 -36.44 -1.16
N LYS A 107 -14.19 -35.77 -1.28
CA LYS A 107 -12.87 -36.26 -0.86
C LYS A 107 -12.35 -35.49 0.34
N VAL A 108 -11.73 -36.21 1.28
CA VAL A 108 -11.11 -35.61 2.47
C VAL A 108 -9.75 -35.05 2.08
N VAL A 109 -9.54 -33.76 2.35
CA VAL A 109 -8.23 -33.10 2.20
C VAL A 109 -7.29 -33.64 3.27
N ALA A 110 -6.20 -34.28 2.86
CA ALA A 110 -5.16 -34.79 3.75
C ALA A 110 -4.14 -33.70 4.11
N ASP A 111 -3.74 -32.88 3.13
CA ASP A 111 -2.81 -31.76 3.31
C ASP A 111 -2.96 -30.76 2.15
N ILE A 112 -2.21 -29.65 2.22
CA ILE A 112 -2.19 -28.59 1.21
C ILE A 112 -0.73 -28.34 0.84
N ILE A 113 -0.38 -28.37 -0.45
CA ILE A 113 0.91 -27.82 -0.91
C ILE A 113 0.71 -26.35 -1.23
N TRP A 114 1.44 -25.47 -0.57
CA TRP A 114 1.55 -24.06 -0.94
C TRP A 114 2.78 -23.83 -1.80
N THR A 115 2.69 -22.92 -2.78
CA THR A 115 3.84 -22.45 -3.56
C THR A 115 3.76 -20.94 -3.72
N VAL A 116 4.87 -20.26 -3.46
CA VAL A 116 5.02 -18.81 -3.59
C VAL A 116 6.32 -18.50 -4.32
N HIS A 117 6.32 -17.48 -5.17
CA HIS A 117 7.50 -17.11 -5.97
C HIS A 117 7.68 -15.59 -5.97
N LEU A 118 8.60 -15.08 -5.15
CA LEU A 118 8.86 -13.64 -5.01
C LEU A 118 10.00 -13.17 -5.90
N ALA A 119 9.83 -12.01 -6.53
CA ALA A 119 10.89 -11.30 -7.21
C ALA A 119 10.74 -9.77 -7.05
N ASN A 120 11.83 -9.04 -7.33
CA ASN A 120 11.86 -7.59 -7.46
C ASN A 120 12.46 -7.22 -8.82
N LYS A 121 11.66 -6.55 -9.65
CA LYS A 121 12.06 -6.10 -10.99
C LYS A 121 12.28 -4.59 -11.10
N LYS A 122 12.28 -3.84 -9.99
CA LYS A 122 12.35 -2.36 -10.01
C LYS A 122 13.57 -1.83 -10.76
N ALA A 123 14.74 -2.45 -10.60
CA ALA A 123 15.97 -2.05 -11.28
C ALA A 123 15.96 -2.45 -12.77
N ASN A 124 15.24 -3.50 -13.15
CA ASN A 124 14.94 -3.89 -14.53
C ASN A 124 13.57 -3.39 -15.01
N SER A 125 13.33 -2.08 -14.89
CA SER A 125 12.05 -1.48 -15.24
C SER A 125 12.23 -0.10 -15.89
N TRP A 126 11.12 0.56 -16.16
CA TRP A 126 11.07 1.94 -16.59
C TRP A 126 11.12 2.91 -15.41
N GLN A 127 11.40 4.18 -15.70
CA GLN A 127 11.25 5.26 -14.72
C GLN A 127 9.79 5.39 -14.28
N GLY A 128 9.56 5.35 -12.97
CA GLY A 128 8.24 5.47 -12.34
C GLY A 128 7.83 6.92 -12.09
N GLY A 129 6.59 7.11 -11.60
CA GLY A 129 6.06 8.40 -11.11
C GLY A 129 5.12 9.13 -12.07
N ASN A 130 5.10 8.76 -13.36
CA ASN A 130 4.36 9.47 -14.42
C ASN A 130 2.99 8.84 -14.78
N GLY A 131 2.51 7.89 -13.99
CA GLY A 131 1.23 7.21 -14.26
C GLY A 131 1.25 6.37 -15.53
N VAL A 132 0.08 6.18 -16.13
CA VAL A 132 -0.13 5.35 -17.34
C VAL A 132 0.27 6.05 -18.64
N GLN A 133 0.26 7.38 -18.67
CA GLN A 133 0.39 8.17 -19.89
C GLN A 133 1.59 7.79 -20.78
N PRO A 134 2.79 7.49 -20.24
CA PRO A 134 3.94 7.10 -21.08
C PRO A 134 3.82 5.74 -21.78
N PHE A 135 2.78 4.95 -21.52
CA PHE A 135 2.55 3.61 -22.11
C PHE A 135 1.49 3.60 -23.22
N VAL A 136 0.76 4.70 -23.38
CA VAL A 136 -0.34 4.87 -24.35
C VAL A 136 0.21 4.76 -25.79
N ASP A 137 -0.62 4.29 -26.72
CA ASP A 137 -0.29 4.15 -28.15
C ASP A 137 0.98 3.33 -28.45
N GLY A 138 1.27 2.34 -27.61
CA GLY A 138 2.44 1.48 -27.83
C GLY A 138 3.75 2.04 -27.26
N GLN A 139 3.75 3.26 -26.72
CA GLN A 139 4.95 3.92 -26.19
C GLN A 139 5.49 3.23 -24.93
N LEU A 140 6.72 3.57 -24.56
CA LEU A 140 7.40 3.12 -23.35
C LEU A 140 8.21 4.29 -22.75
N PRO A 141 8.22 4.47 -21.41
CA PRO A 141 9.03 5.49 -20.76
C PRO A 141 10.53 5.24 -20.89
N ALA A 142 11.34 6.19 -20.41
CA ALA A 142 12.78 5.97 -20.23
C ALA A 142 13.06 4.81 -19.27
N LEU A 143 14.16 4.08 -19.48
CA LEU A 143 14.57 2.98 -18.62
C LEU A 143 15.22 3.49 -17.32
N ARG A 144 15.05 2.74 -16.22
CA ARG A 144 16.03 2.75 -15.14
C ARG A 144 17.28 2.01 -15.61
N ASN A 145 18.46 2.40 -15.11
CA ASN A 145 19.73 1.76 -15.43
C ASN A 145 19.97 1.59 -16.95
N PRO A 146 19.83 2.65 -17.77
CA PRO A 146 19.87 2.53 -19.23
C PRO A 146 21.18 1.93 -19.76
N ASP A 147 22.28 2.08 -19.03
CA ASP A 147 23.62 1.59 -19.40
C ASP A 147 23.74 0.06 -19.43
N PHE A 148 22.74 -0.68 -18.93
CA PHE A 148 22.70 -2.15 -18.98
C PHE A 148 22.00 -2.71 -20.22
N GLY A 149 21.63 -1.86 -21.20
CA GLY A 149 20.99 -2.29 -22.45
C GLY A 149 19.48 -2.54 -22.32
N ALA A 150 18.90 -3.24 -23.30
CA ALA A 150 17.46 -3.49 -23.40
C ALA A 150 16.90 -4.39 -22.27
N LEU A 151 15.64 -4.19 -21.88
CA LEU A 151 15.00 -4.86 -20.74
C LEU A 151 14.91 -6.39 -20.83
N ASP A 152 14.91 -6.95 -22.04
CA ASP A 152 14.87 -8.38 -22.34
C ASP A 152 16.26 -9.01 -22.48
N ASN A 153 17.33 -8.22 -22.37
CA ASN A 153 18.69 -8.74 -22.42
C ASN A 153 18.95 -9.68 -21.23
N ALA A 154 19.38 -10.92 -21.52
CA ALA A 154 19.61 -11.93 -20.49
C ALA A 154 20.66 -11.52 -19.44
N SER A 155 21.72 -10.81 -19.84
CA SER A 155 22.74 -10.30 -18.90
C SER A 155 22.17 -9.20 -18.00
N ARG A 156 21.33 -8.33 -18.55
CA ARG A 156 20.60 -7.31 -17.78
C ARG A 156 19.66 -7.94 -16.76
N LEU A 157 18.81 -8.86 -17.19
CA LEU A 157 17.87 -9.58 -16.32
C LEU A 157 18.59 -10.27 -15.16
N SER A 158 19.68 -10.99 -15.45
CA SER A 158 20.47 -11.71 -14.45
C SER A 158 21.21 -10.80 -13.46
N LYS A 159 21.34 -9.50 -13.76
CA LYS A 159 21.99 -8.52 -12.88
C LYS A 159 21.00 -7.64 -12.15
N LEU A 160 19.87 -7.29 -12.77
CA LEU A 160 18.96 -6.23 -12.31
C LEU A 160 17.61 -6.74 -11.80
N VAL A 161 17.35 -8.04 -11.85
CA VAL A 161 16.19 -8.66 -11.20
C VAL A 161 16.67 -9.41 -9.97
N ILE A 162 16.09 -9.14 -8.80
CA ILE A 162 16.26 -10.01 -7.64
C ILE A 162 15.20 -11.08 -7.74
N ASP A 163 15.61 -12.33 -7.92
CA ASP A 163 14.74 -13.47 -8.15
C ASP A 163 15.14 -14.59 -7.19
N ALA A 164 14.28 -14.84 -6.22
CA ALA A 164 14.48 -15.90 -5.25
C ALA A 164 14.03 -17.27 -5.78
N GLY A 165 13.34 -17.34 -6.92
CA GLY A 165 12.68 -18.56 -7.41
C GLY A 165 11.52 -19.03 -6.53
N PRO A 166 10.78 -20.07 -6.95
CA PRO A 166 9.65 -20.59 -6.20
C PRO A 166 10.12 -21.30 -4.90
N ARG A 167 9.30 -21.21 -3.87
CA ARG A 167 9.38 -22.04 -2.66
C ARG A 167 8.04 -22.69 -2.39
N ALA A 168 8.07 -23.91 -1.89
CA ALA A 168 6.89 -24.69 -1.56
C ALA A 168 7.05 -25.45 -0.24
N LEU A 169 5.95 -25.59 0.49
CA LEU A 169 5.84 -26.41 1.70
C LEU A 169 4.44 -27.01 1.82
N LEU A 170 4.34 -28.04 2.65
CA LEU A 170 3.07 -28.60 3.10
C LEU A 170 2.43 -27.69 4.16
N GLY A 171 1.10 -27.65 4.20
CA GLY A 171 0.31 -27.03 5.26
C GLY A 171 0.71 -27.55 6.64
N SER A 172 1.02 -28.84 6.72
CA SER A 172 1.50 -29.51 7.93
C SER A 172 2.94 -29.16 8.38
N ALA A 173 3.73 -28.45 7.55
CA ALA A 173 5.17 -28.32 7.78
C ALA A 173 5.55 -27.43 8.98
N GLN A 174 4.78 -26.36 9.25
CA GLN A 174 4.92 -25.45 10.41
C GLN A 174 6.33 -24.91 10.67
N HIS A 175 7.17 -24.80 9.65
CA HIS A 175 8.50 -24.19 9.72
C HIS A 175 8.70 -23.20 8.57
N ALA A 176 9.62 -22.25 8.76
CA ALA A 176 9.91 -21.23 7.77
C ALA A 176 10.91 -21.72 6.71
N ILE A 177 10.63 -21.42 5.45
CA ILE A 177 11.52 -21.58 4.31
C ILE A 177 11.91 -20.18 3.80
N GLN A 178 13.19 -19.95 3.57
CA GLN A 178 13.72 -18.64 3.17
C GLN A 178 13.69 -18.43 1.65
N PHE A 179 13.37 -17.20 1.24
CA PHE A 179 13.57 -16.70 -0.13
C PHE A 179 14.98 -16.12 -0.28
N ASP A 180 15.99 -16.97 -0.09
CA ASP A 180 17.41 -16.62 -0.19
C ASP A 180 18.13 -17.46 -1.25
N ALA A 181 19.42 -17.15 -1.47
CA ALA A 181 20.28 -17.87 -2.39
C ALA A 181 20.73 -19.27 -1.86
N GLY A 182 20.61 -19.52 -0.55
CA GLY A 182 21.07 -20.75 0.08
C GLY A 182 20.04 -21.88 0.05
N THR A 183 18.78 -21.54 -0.14
CA THR A 183 17.65 -22.47 -0.17
C THR A 183 17.35 -22.92 -1.60
N THR A 184 17.38 -24.23 -1.86
CA THR A 184 17.04 -24.77 -3.19
C THR A 184 15.59 -24.46 -3.55
N PRO A 185 15.32 -23.87 -4.74
CA PRO A 185 13.96 -23.62 -5.20
C PRO A 185 13.15 -24.90 -5.33
N CYS A 186 11.85 -24.81 -5.04
CA CYS A 186 10.90 -25.93 -5.13
C CYS A 186 9.49 -25.43 -5.40
N TYR A 187 8.65 -26.30 -5.98
CA TYR A 187 7.28 -25.98 -6.38
C TYR A 187 6.36 -27.20 -6.22
N GLY A 188 5.07 -26.96 -6.01
CA GLY A 188 4.05 -28.02 -6.02
C GLY A 188 3.72 -28.46 -7.46
N ASP A 189 3.61 -29.77 -7.67
CA ASP A 189 3.21 -30.36 -8.95
C ASP A 189 1.97 -31.24 -8.75
N ALA A 190 0.84 -30.82 -9.32
CA ALA A 190 -0.42 -31.53 -9.15
C ALA A 190 -0.42 -32.90 -9.84
N ALA A 191 0.34 -33.06 -10.92
CA ALA A 191 0.42 -34.33 -11.65
C ALA A 191 1.10 -35.43 -10.83
N SER A 192 2.12 -35.08 -10.04
CA SER A 192 2.80 -36.00 -9.13
C SER A 192 2.28 -35.96 -7.69
N ALA A 193 1.34 -35.07 -7.38
CA ALA A 193 0.81 -34.82 -6.03
C ALA A 193 1.93 -34.56 -4.99
N ALA A 194 3.00 -33.87 -5.40
CA ALA A 194 4.21 -33.73 -4.60
C ALA A 194 4.90 -32.37 -4.76
N ILE A 195 5.82 -32.06 -3.84
CA ILE A 195 6.75 -30.94 -3.98
C ILE A 195 7.96 -31.41 -4.79
N CYS A 196 8.25 -30.71 -5.87
CA CYS A 196 9.38 -30.96 -6.78
C CYS A 196 10.50 -29.94 -6.54
N ALA A 197 11.75 -30.40 -6.44
CA ALA A 197 12.91 -29.51 -6.40
C ALA A 197 13.23 -28.96 -7.80
N ALA A 198 13.68 -27.72 -7.87
CA ALA A 198 14.11 -27.02 -9.08
C ALA A 198 15.57 -26.53 -8.95
N PRO A 199 16.56 -27.45 -8.87
CA PRO A 199 17.97 -27.09 -8.63
C PRO A 199 18.61 -26.29 -9.77
N ASN A 200 18.04 -26.32 -10.96
CA ASN A 200 18.51 -25.55 -12.12
C ASN A 200 17.88 -24.15 -12.22
N TYR A 201 17.07 -23.76 -11.23
CA TYR A 201 16.45 -22.44 -11.24
C TYR A 201 17.51 -21.33 -11.08
N PRO A 202 17.51 -20.31 -11.95
CA PRO A 202 18.55 -19.27 -12.01
C PRO A 202 18.35 -18.19 -10.92
N LEU A 203 18.67 -18.52 -9.67
CA LEU A 203 18.61 -17.55 -8.56
C LEU A 203 19.44 -16.30 -8.85
N SER A 204 18.91 -15.13 -8.51
CA SER A 204 19.57 -13.84 -8.72
C SER A 204 19.45 -12.94 -7.49
N PHE A 205 20.59 -12.54 -6.93
CA PHE A 205 20.70 -11.59 -5.82
C PHE A 205 21.89 -10.65 -6.05
N PRO A 206 21.89 -9.43 -5.47
CA PRO A 206 23.03 -8.52 -5.59
C PRO A 206 24.34 -9.17 -5.14
N LEU A 207 25.38 -9.07 -5.96
CA LEU A 207 26.67 -9.70 -5.68
C LEU A 207 27.40 -8.96 -4.53
N PRO A 208 28.08 -9.68 -3.62
CA PRO A 208 28.86 -9.06 -2.57
C PRO A 208 30.01 -8.22 -3.16
N GLY A 209 30.24 -7.03 -2.60
CA GLY A 209 31.36 -6.13 -2.94
C GLY A 209 32.75 -6.69 -2.56
N ASP A 210 33.83 -6.08 -3.07
CA ASP A 210 35.23 -6.45 -2.72
C ASP A 210 35.55 -6.14 -1.25
N ALA A 211 34.74 -5.28 -0.63
CA ALA A 211 34.89 -4.82 0.74
C ALA A 211 33.88 -5.46 1.70
N ALA A 212 33.46 -6.71 1.48
CA ALA A 212 32.67 -7.46 2.47
C ALA A 212 33.56 -7.90 3.66
N LEU A 213 34.11 -6.93 4.40
CA LEU A 213 34.57 -7.18 5.76
C LEU A 213 33.34 -7.40 6.65
N PRO A 214 33.31 -8.43 7.50
CA PRO A 214 32.24 -8.58 8.48
C PRO A 214 32.22 -7.33 9.40
N GLY A 215 31.15 -6.54 9.33
CA GLY A 215 30.94 -5.37 10.20
C GLY A 215 30.90 -3.99 9.52
N SER A 216 30.94 -3.86 8.18
CA SER A 216 30.75 -2.56 7.54
C SER A 216 29.27 -2.13 7.53
N ALA A 217 28.83 -1.51 8.63
CA ALA A 217 27.59 -0.75 8.69
C ALA A 217 27.77 0.57 7.91
N GLY A 218 27.62 0.51 6.59
CA GLY A 218 27.31 1.69 5.76
C GLY A 218 25.84 1.67 5.38
N PRO A 219 25.26 2.80 4.92
CA PRO A 219 23.94 2.79 4.30
C PRO A 219 23.94 1.79 3.14
N GLY A 220 23.14 0.74 3.30
CA GLY A 220 22.90 -0.29 2.32
C GLY A 220 23.63 -1.61 2.55
N SER A 221 23.11 -2.44 3.45
CA SER A 221 23.57 -3.83 3.56
C SER A 221 23.11 -4.66 2.36
N VAL A 222 23.97 -5.55 1.86
CA VAL A 222 23.65 -6.48 0.75
C VAL A 222 22.34 -7.22 1.04
N ILE A 223 21.42 -7.16 0.08
CA ILE A 223 20.16 -7.90 0.11
C ILE A 223 20.45 -9.38 -0.11
N ARG A 224 20.04 -10.22 0.83
CA ARG A 224 20.28 -11.67 0.80
C ARG A 224 19.02 -12.52 0.82
N SER A 225 17.87 -11.89 1.06
CA SER A 225 16.58 -12.55 1.16
C SER A 225 15.47 -11.59 0.75
N LEU A 226 14.43 -12.12 0.11
CA LEU A 226 13.16 -11.41 -0.14
C LEU A 226 12.10 -11.73 0.93
N GLY A 227 12.48 -12.46 1.98
CA GLY A 227 11.61 -12.85 3.09
C GLY A 227 11.55 -14.36 3.29
N ALA A 228 10.39 -14.84 3.75
CA ALA A 228 10.18 -16.26 4.03
C ALA A 228 8.71 -16.65 3.86
N LEU A 229 8.43 -17.95 3.79
CA LEU A 229 7.08 -18.48 3.95
C LEU A 229 7.05 -19.59 5.00
N SER A 230 5.94 -19.73 5.70
CA SER A 230 5.67 -20.77 6.70
C SER A 230 4.18 -21.11 6.72
N THR A 231 3.76 -22.02 7.58
CA THR A 231 2.34 -22.33 7.79
C THR A 231 1.94 -22.26 9.26
N GLU A 232 0.68 -21.94 9.52
CA GLU A 232 0.05 -22.08 10.84
C GLU A 232 -0.39 -23.53 11.09
N SER A 233 -0.72 -23.88 12.33
CA SER A 233 -1.23 -25.22 12.68
C SER A 233 -2.55 -25.59 12.00
N THR A 234 -3.28 -24.60 11.47
CA THR A 234 -4.50 -24.76 10.67
C THR A 234 -4.22 -25.14 9.21
N GLY A 235 -2.96 -25.15 8.78
CA GLY A 235 -2.57 -25.35 7.38
C GLY A 235 -2.62 -24.08 6.51
N ARG A 236 -2.99 -22.94 7.10
CA ARG A 236 -2.93 -21.62 6.43
C ARG A 236 -1.49 -21.21 6.16
N LEU A 237 -1.28 -20.54 5.02
CA LEU A 237 0.02 -20.02 4.62
C LEU A 237 0.28 -18.66 5.26
N VAL A 238 1.52 -18.42 5.64
CA VAL A 238 2.04 -17.13 6.12
C VAL A 238 3.24 -16.75 5.25
N VAL A 239 3.25 -15.55 4.69
CA VAL A 239 4.34 -15.03 3.85
C VAL A 239 4.89 -13.73 4.45
N LEU A 240 6.19 -13.68 4.68
CA LEU A 240 6.93 -12.52 5.15
C LEU A 240 7.68 -11.85 4.00
N GLY A 241 7.78 -10.52 4.05
CA GLY A 241 8.66 -9.74 3.18
C GLY A 241 10.11 -9.69 3.67
N GLY A 242 10.91 -8.89 2.97
CA GLY A 242 12.30 -8.57 3.30
C GLY A 242 12.47 -7.77 4.60
N TYR A 243 13.67 -7.24 4.80
CA TYR A 243 14.11 -6.58 6.03
C TYR A 243 14.18 -5.05 5.91
N GLY A 244 13.68 -4.48 4.80
CA GLY A 244 13.70 -3.04 4.55
C GLY A 244 15.09 -2.54 4.17
N LYS A 245 15.84 -3.38 3.46
CA LYS A 245 17.18 -3.06 2.97
C LYS A 245 17.09 -2.39 1.61
N ALA A 246 17.95 -1.41 1.39
CA ALA A 246 18.31 -0.90 0.07
C ALA A 246 19.80 -1.13 -0.14
N CYS A 247 20.29 -1.35 -1.36
CA CYS A 247 21.73 -1.45 -1.60
C CYS A 247 22.09 -0.95 -2.98
N ALA A 248 23.20 -0.22 -3.10
CA ALA A 248 23.67 0.26 -4.39
C ALA A 248 24.65 -0.72 -5.06
N PHE A 249 24.81 -0.62 -6.38
CA PHE A 249 25.63 -1.53 -7.16
C PHE A 249 26.42 -0.84 -8.29
N ASP A 250 27.48 -1.48 -8.77
CA ASP A 250 28.31 -1.00 -9.89
C ASP A 250 27.86 -1.56 -11.25
N ALA A 251 28.58 -1.24 -12.33
CA ALA A 251 28.29 -1.76 -13.68
C ALA A 251 28.36 -3.30 -13.80
N LEU A 252 28.98 -3.99 -12.84
CA LEU A 252 29.03 -5.45 -12.77
C LEU A 252 27.87 -6.04 -11.96
N GLY A 253 27.00 -5.21 -11.37
CA GLY A 253 25.92 -5.64 -10.46
C GLY A 253 26.43 -5.93 -9.05
N LYS A 254 27.61 -5.45 -8.70
CA LYS A 254 28.28 -5.71 -7.43
C LYS A 254 28.05 -4.58 -6.44
N HIS A 255 27.78 -4.94 -5.19
CA HIS A 255 27.47 -3.95 -4.15
C HIS A 255 28.57 -2.90 -3.96
N VAL A 256 28.19 -1.62 -3.94
CA VAL A 256 29.06 -0.48 -3.63
C VAL A 256 28.37 0.50 -2.67
N PRO A 257 29.01 0.94 -1.58
CA PRO A 257 28.37 1.81 -0.58
C PRO A 257 28.31 3.29 -0.95
N SER A 258 28.94 3.71 -2.06
CA SER A 258 29.20 5.11 -2.39
C SER A 258 28.33 5.69 -3.51
N ALA A 259 27.28 4.98 -3.96
CA ALA A 259 26.42 5.51 -5.01
C ALA A 259 25.57 6.68 -4.50
N ALA A 260 25.36 7.67 -5.36
CA ALA A 260 24.48 8.81 -5.07
C ALA A 260 23.01 8.36 -4.94
N LEU A 261 22.24 9.06 -4.12
CA LEU A 261 20.83 8.79 -3.86
C LEU A 261 20.05 10.10 -3.81
N ASP A 262 19.91 10.72 -4.97
CA ASP A 262 19.45 12.11 -5.09
C ASP A 262 17.99 12.22 -5.56
N GLY A 263 17.45 11.20 -6.21
CA GLY A 263 16.09 11.18 -6.76
C GLY A 263 15.05 10.67 -5.77
N ASP A 264 13.83 11.18 -5.87
CA ASP A 264 12.69 10.74 -5.04
C ASP A 264 12.16 9.37 -5.44
N VAL A 265 12.05 9.13 -6.75
CA VAL A 265 11.41 7.93 -7.29
C VAL A 265 12.39 7.04 -8.07
N ASN A 266 13.33 7.66 -8.80
CA ASN A 266 14.17 6.98 -9.76
C ASN A 266 15.65 7.21 -9.42
N ASN A 267 16.30 6.18 -8.87
CA ASN A 267 17.73 6.17 -8.63
C ASN A 267 18.35 4.99 -9.39
N ASN A 268 19.20 5.28 -10.37
CA ASN A 268 19.98 4.25 -11.04
C ASN A 268 20.97 3.64 -10.06
N ASN A 269 21.36 2.39 -10.29
CA ASN A 269 22.36 1.65 -9.54
C ASN A 269 21.94 1.34 -8.10
N TRP A 270 20.64 1.21 -7.84
CA TRP A 270 20.08 0.83 -6.54
C TRP A 270 19.11 -0.36 -6.61
N PHE A 271 19.09 -1.14 -5.54
CA PHE A 271 18.08 -2.16 -5.22
C PHE A 271 17.37 -1.82 -3.91
N ASP A 272 16.20 -2.42 -3.70
CA ASP A 272 15.57 -2.62 -2.41
C ASP A 272 15.03 -4.07 -2.29
N ASP A 273 14.63 -4.48 -1.08
CA ASP A 273 14.20 -5.86 -0.79
C ASP A 273 12.68 -6.03 -0.63
N VAL A 274 11.90 -5.06 -1.13
CA VAL A 274 10.48 -5.29 -1.40
C VAL A 274 10.33 -6.26 -2.56
N SER A 275 9.17 -6.91 -2.69
CA SER A 275 8.95 -7.90 -3.73
C SER A 275 7.47 -8.17 -3.93
N ASP A 276 7.13 -8.87 -5.00
CA ASP A 276 5.78 -9.38 -5.19
C ASP A 276 5.80 -10.68 -6.01
N GLY A 277 4.73 -11.46 -5.91
CA GLY A 277 4.65 -12.73 -6.63
C GLY A 277 3.38 -13.54 -6.46
N PRO A 278 3.17 -14.55 -7.31
CA PRO A 278 2.00 -15.42 -7.24
C PRO A 278 2.05 -16.34 -6.03
N VAL A 279 0.86 -16.61 -5.49
CA VAL A 279 0.57 -17.63 -4.48
C VAL A 279 -0.34 -18.69 -5.13
N SER A 280 0.05 -19.95 -5.07
CA SER A 280 -0.74 -21.09 -5.57
C SER A 280 -0.83 -22.19 -4.53
N ALA A 281 -1.88 -23.00 -4.63
CA ALA A 281 -2.07 -24.14 -3.76
C ALA A 281 -2.56 -25.38 -4.53
N ILE A 282 -2.22 -26.54 -4.00
CA ILE A 282 -2.71 -27.85 -4.44
C ILE A 282 -3.26 -28.57 -3.22
N LEU A 283 -4.51 -29.03 -3.29
CA LEU A 283 -5.09 -29.92 -2.30
C LEU A 283 -4.57 -31.33 -2.53
N LEU A 284 -4.07 -31.97 -1.48
CA LEU A 284 -3.75 -33.39 -1.45
C LEU A 284 -4.90 -34.13 -0.76
N PHE A 285 -5.44 -35.18 -1.38
CA PHE A 285 -6.57 -35.93 -0.84
C PHE A 285 -6.12 -37.24 -0.19
N ALA A 286 -6.92 -37.74 0.76
CA ALA A 286 -6.67 -38.99 1.45
C ALA A 286 -6.70 -40.23 0.52
N ASP A 287 -7.31 -40.13 -0.67
CA ASP A 287 -7.30 -41.17 -1.69
C ASP A 287 -6.03 -41.17 -2.56
N GLY A 288 -5.08 -40.27 -2.28
CA GLY A 288 -3.83 -40.10 -3.02
C GLY A 288 -3.93 -39.21 -4.26
N SER A 289 -5.13 -38.72 -4.61
CA SER A 289 -5.29 -37.75 -5.71
C SER A 289 -4.98 -36.32 -5.26
N ALA A 290 -4.80 -35.42 -6.22
CA ALA A 290 -4.56 -34.00 -5.97
C ALA A 290 -5.43 -33.10 -6.88
N ARG A 291 -5.71 -31.89 -6.41
CA ARG A 291 -6.46 -30.87 -7.17
C ARG A 291 -5.80 -29.49 -7.01
N GLU A 292 -5.52 -28.82 -8.13
CA GLU A 292 -5.10 -27.41 -8.11
C GLU A 292 -6.23 -26.51 -7.60
N VAL A 293 -5.87 -25.47 -6.85
CA VAL A 293 -6.77 -24.35 -6.55
C VAL A 293 -6.72 -23.37 -7.70
N GLU A 294 -7.82 -23.30 -8.48
CA GLU A 294 -7.90 -22.45 -9.67
C GLU A 294 -7.82 -20.95 -9.35
N GLY A 295 -8.44 -20.51 -8.24
CA GLY A 295 -8.36 -19.14 -7.74
C GLY A 295 -7.08 -18.86 -6.99
N GLY A 296 -5.95 -18.81 -7.70
CA GLY A 296 -4.66 -18.37 -7.16
C GLY A 296 -4.71 -16.96 -6.55
N ALA A 297 -3.72 -16.60 -5.74
CA ALA A 297 -3.58 -15.27 -5.18
C ALA A 297 -2.26 -14.62 -5.59
N TRP A 298 -2.03 -13.41 -5.11
CA TRP A 298 -0.76 -12.69 -5.20
C TRP A 298 -0.35 -12.20 -3.81
N VAL A 299 0.93 -12.02 -3.58
CA VAL A 299 1.46 -11.38 -2.38
C VAL A 299 2.35 -10.20 -2.78
N ILE A 300 2.23 -9.10 -2.04
CA ILE A 300 3.08 -7.92 -2.17
C ILE A 300 3.76 -7.72 -0.82
N ALA A 301 5.08 -7.63 -0.80
CA ALA A 301 5.87 -7.14 0.31
C ALA A 301 6.25 -5.68 0.03
N THR A 302 5.76 -4.74 0.83
CA THR A 302 6.04 -3.30 0.66
C THR A 302 6.58 -2.65 1.95
N ASP A 303 6.64 -1.33 1.99
CA ASP A 303 7.04 -0.54 3.14
C ASP A 303 6.13 -0.73 4.39
N PRO A 304 6.57 -0.31 5.58
CA PRO A 304 5.75 -0.39 6.79
C PRO A 304 4.53 0.53 6.77
N ALA A 305 3.48 0.15 7.52
CA ALA A 305 2.35 1.02 7.80
C ALA A 305 2.55 1.68 9.17
N TYR A 306 2.83 2.98 9.18
CA TYR A 306 3.06 3.73 10.42
C TYR A 306 1.79 4.32 11.03
N ALA A 307 0.62 4.10 10.42
CA ALA A 307 -0.67 4.42 11.02
C ALA A 307 -1.74 3.39 10.61
N PRO A 308 -1.60 2.13 11.03
CA PRO A 308 -2.38 1.01 10.51
C PRO A 308 -3.89 1.11 10.78
N GLN A 309 -4.32 1.95 11.71
CA GLN A 309 -5.74 2.19 12.01
C GLN A 309 -6.30 3.49 11.40
N THR A 310 -5.51 4.23 10.61
CA THR A 310 -6.02 5.39 9.85
C THR A 310 -6.17 5.01 8.38
N PRO A 311 -7.40 4.88 7.86
CA PRO A 311 -7.59 4.50 6.46
C PRO A 311 -7.35 5.67 5.51
N ASN A 312 -6.93 5.36 4.29
CA ASN A 312 -6.93 6.31 3.19
C ASN A 312 -8.37 6.66 2.80
N VAL A 313 -8.63 7.90 2.37
CA VAL A 313 -9.97 8.29 1.90
C VAL A 313 -10.33 7.58 0.59
N VAL A 314 -9.32 7.34 -0.26
CA VAL A 314 -9.38 6.43 -1.40
C VAL A 314 -8.42 5.29 -1.10
N THR A 315 -8.97 4.11 -0.82
CA THR A 315 -8.21 2.90 -0.51
C THR A 315 -7.93 2.09 -1.77
N LEU A 316 -6.99 1.15 -1.70
CA LEU A 316 -6.72 0.25 -2.82
C LEU A 316 -7.96 -0.58 -3.20
N TRP A 317 -8.78 -0.95 -2.22
CA TRP A 317 -10.09 -1.57 -2.47
C TRP A 317 -10.98 -0.69 -3.35
N ASP A 318 -11.05 0.62 -3.09
CA ASP A 318 -11.95 1.52 -3.81
C ASP A 318 -11.56 1.65 -5.29
N GLU A 319 -10.26 1.69 -5.60
CA GLU A 319 -9.74 1.73 -6.98
C GLU A 319 -9.98 0.42 -7.73
N LEU A 320 -9.68 -0.73 -7.09
CA LEU A 320 -9.92 -2.04 -7.67
C LEU A 320 -11.43 -2.24 -7.89
N TYR A 321 -12.24 -1.98 -6.89
CA TYR A 321 -13.69 -2.11 -6.97
C TYR A 321 -14.27 -1.23 -8.07
N CYS A 322 -13.85 0.04 -8.17
CA CYS A 322 -14.31 0.94 -9.24
C CYS A 322 -13.91 0.42 -10.62
N THR A 323 -12.65 0.00 -10.81
CA THR A 323 -12.18 -0.56 -12.09
C THR A 323 -12.97 -1.80 -12.48
N TRP A 324 -13.18 -2.73 -11.55
CA TRP A 324 -13.92 -3.97 -11.79
C TRP A 324 -15.40 -3.72 -12.04
N LEU A 325 -15.99 -2.74 -11.35
CA LEU A 325 -17.36 -2.32 -11.55
C LEU A 325 -17.57 -1.76 -12.97
N GLU A 326 -16.72 -0.82 -13.39
CA GLU A 326 -16.89 -0.10 -14.65
C GLU A 326 -16.43 -0.90 -15.88
N GLN A 327 -15.38 -1.72 -15.73
CA GLN A 327 -14.69 -2.34 -16.86
C GLN A 327 -14.84 -3.86 -16.93
N LEU A 328 -15.25 -4.51 -15.83
CA LEU A 328 -15.32 -5.98 -15.75
C LEU A 328 -16.69 -6.49 -15.28
N ALA A 329 -17.72 -5.65 -15.37
CA ALA A 329 -19.12 -6.00 -15.08
C ALA A 329 -19.32 -6.69 -13.72
N LEU A 330 -18.58 -6.26 -12.69
CA LEU A 330 -18.61 -6.87 -11.35
C LEU A 330 -20.03 -6.87 -10.73
N ARG A 331 -20.76 -5.75 -10.87
CA ARG A 331 -22.14 -5.60 -10.36
C ARG A 331 -23.00 -4.82 -11.35
N PRO A 332 -23.67 -5.49 -12.29
CA PRO A 332 -24.54 -4.85 -13.27
C PRO A 332 -25.68 -4.02 -12.66
N THR A 333 -26.10 -4.33 -11.44
CA THR A 333 -27.12 -3.55 -10.70
C THR A 333 -26.63 -2.16 -10.27
N VAL A 334 -25.32 -1.93 -10.23
CA VAL A 334 -24.70 -0.64 -9.87
C VAL A 334 -24.19 0.08 -11.11
N TYR A 335 -23.53 -0.64 -12.01
CA TYR A 335 -22.98 -0.09 -13.25
C TYR A 335 -23.21 -1.07 -14.41
N ALA A 336 -23.87 -0.59 -15.45
CA ALA A 336 -24.17 -1.33 -16.67
C ALA A 336 -24.39 -0.32 -17.81
N ASP A 337 -24.23 -0.76 -19.06
CA ASP A 337 -24.38 0.10 -20.24
C ASP A 337 -23.53 1.39 -20.17
N GLN A 338 -22.32 1.27 -19.62
CA GLN A 338 -21.36 2.37 -19.42
C GLN A 338 -21.88 3.51 -18.53
N ARG A 339 -22.80 3.22 -17.61
CA ARG A 339 -23.37 4.22 -16.69
C ARG A 339 -23.69 3.63 -15.32
N TYR A 340 -23.57 4.48 -14.31
CA TYR A 340 -24.11 4.20 -12.98
C TYR A 340 -25.64 4.17 -13.01
N GLN A 341 -26.23 3.18 -12.36
CA GLN A 341 -27.67 2.97 -12.33
C GLN A 341 -28.31 3.93 -11.31
N SER A 342 -28.98 4.98 -11.78
CA SER A 342 -29.56 6.03 -10.92
C SER A 342 -30.62 5.52 -9.94
N SER A 343 -31.23 4.36 -10.22
CA SER A 343 -32.18 3.69 -9.33
C SER A 343 -31.52 2.89 -8.19
N TYR A 344 -30.20 2.69 -8.24
CA TYR A 344 -29.48 1.92 -7.23
C TYR A 344 -29.54 2.62 -5.87
N ARG A 345 -29.97 1.90 -4.84
CA ARG A 345 -29.98 2.41 -3.47
C ARG A 345 -28.67 2.01 -2.78
N THR A 346 -27.88 2.99 -2.38
CA THR A 346 -26.56 2.72 -1.76
C THR A 346 -26.70 2.15 -0.35
N ASP A 347 -25.77 1.28 0.04
CA ASP A 347 -25.64 0.83 1.43
C ASP A 347 -24.80 1.83 2.21
N PHE A 348 -25.41 2.52 3.17
CA PHE A 348 -24.71 3.54 3.94
C PHE A 348 -23.50 2.98 4.70
N ASP A 349 -23.65 1.85 5.40
CA ASP A 349 -22.60 1.31 6.26
C ASP A 349 -21.44 0.72 5.43
N ALA A 350 -21.76 0.12 4.28
CA ALA A 350 -20.78 -0.55 3.44
C ALA A 350 -20.11 0.35 2.38
N GLU A 351 -20.79 1.39 1.90
CA GLU A 351 -20.40 2.20 0.73
C GLU A 351 -20.20 3.70 1.04
N VAL A 352 -20.76 4.25 2.12
CA VAL A 352 -20.67 5.69 2.46
C VAL A 352 -19.88 5.95 3.74
N LEU A 353 -20.24 5.27 4.83
CA LEU A 353 -19.61 5.42 6.15
C LEU A 353 -18.08 5.24 6.12
N PRO A 354 -17.49 4.29 5.36
CA PRO A 354 -16.04 4.15 5.30
C PRO A 354 -15.33 5.42 4.79
N VAL A 355 -15.91 6.12 3.81
CA VAL A 355 -15.36 7.38 3.28
C VAL A 355 -15.41 8.49 4.32
N LEU A 356 -16.55 8.64 5.00
CA LEU A 356 -16.75 9.64 6.06
C LEU A 356 -15.78 9.42 7.22
N ARG A 357 -15.62 8.15 7.62
CA ARG A 357 -14.74 7.75 8.72
C ARG A 357 -13.27 7.92 8.37
N ALA A 358 -12.88 7.60 7.12
CA ALA A 358 -11.53 7.89 6.64
C ALA A 358 -11.23 9.38 6.64
N ALA A 359 -12.16 10.21 6.17
CA ALA A 359 -12.02 11.66 6.26
C ALA A 359 -11.83 12.10 7.72
N ALA A 360 -12.68 11.64 8.65
CA ALA A 360 -12.62 12.01 10.06
C ALA A 360 -11.26 11.69 10.72
N LEU A 361 -10.64 10.55 10.38
CA LEU A 361 -9.41 10.08 11.01
C LEU A 361 -8.12 10.74 10.47
N GLN A 362 -8.17 11.46 9.34
CA GLN A 362 -6.99 12.17 8.80
C GLN A 362 -6.40 13.22 9.76
N LYS A 363 -7.19 13.72 10.71
CA LYS A 363 -6.73 14.70 11.73
C LYS A 363 -5.62 14.15 12.66
N TRP A 364 -5.42 12.83 12.69
CA TRP A 364 -4.43 12.17 13.54
C TRP A 364 -3.06 11.99 12.87
N THR A 365 -3.01 12.16 11.56
CA THR A 365 -1.80 11.99 10.74
C THR A 365 -1.45 13.24 9.92
N THR A 366 -2.21 14.32 10.12
CA THR A 366 -2.01 15.66 9.57
C THR A 366 -2.23 16.71 10.65
N PHE A 367 -1.80 17.96 10.42
CA PHE A 367 -2.09 19.07 11.32
C PHE A 367 -3.17 19.99 10.75
N LEU A 368 -4.39 19.84 11.27
CA LEU A 368 -5.55 20.64 10.87
C LEU A 368 -5.87 21.74 11.89
N PRO A 369 -6.40 22.89 11.44
CA PRO A 369 -6.83 23.96 12.34
C PRO A 369 -8.10 23.54 13.09
N SER A 370 -8.35 24.11 14.28
CA SER A 370 -9.47 23.68 15.15
C SER A 370 -10.85 23.72 14.48
N ARG A 371 -11.08 24.65 13.54
CA ARG A 371 -12.33 24.70 12.76
C ARG A 371 -12.48 23.49 11.83
N ALA A 372 -11.40 23.05 11.20
CA ALA A 372 -11.42 21.85 10.36
C ALA A 372 -11.62 20.59 11.20
N ILE A 373 -10.90 20.47 12.34
CA ILE A 373 -11.08 19.34 13.27
C ILE A 373 -12.56 19.17 13.66
N LYS A 374 -13.23 20.26 14.06
CA LYS A 374 -14.68 20.23 14.37
C LYS A 374 -15.54 19.71 13.21
N GLY A 375 -15.18 20.02 11.97
CA GLY A 375 -15.88 19.50 10.79
C GLY A 375 -15.65 18.01 10.58
N HIS A 376 -14.41 17.55 10.74
CA HIS A 376 -14.04 16.13 10.67
C HIS A 376 -14.73 15.31 11.77
N ASP A 377 -14.87 15.86 12.98
CA ASP A 377 -15.55 15.21 14.11
C ASP A 377 -17.03 14.93 13.84
N LEU A 378 -17.70 15.72 12.99
CA LEU A 378 -19.09 15.50 12.61
C LEU A 378 -19.29 14.22 11.78
N PHE A 379 -18.25 13.77 11.06
CA PHE A 379 -18.34 12.61 10.15
C PHE A 379 -18.05 11.28 10.84
N ALA A 380 -17.32 11.28 11.96
CA ALA A 380 -16.78 10.06 12.56
C ALA A 380 -17.85 9.01 12.93
N ASP A 381 -19.02 9.47 13.38
CA ASP A 381 -20.14 8.65 13.83
C ASP A 381 -21.48 9.08 13.17
N MET A 382 -21.41 9.65 11.96
CA MET A 382 -22.60 10.04 11.21
C MET A 382 -23.45 8.82 10.87
N LYS A 383 -24.77 8.91 11.07
CA LYS A 383 -25.74 7.87 10.72
C LYS A 383 -26.39 8.17 9.37
N ALA A 384 -26.95 7.13 8.74
CA ALA A 384 -27.59 7.23 7.43
C ALA A 384 -28.64 8.35 7.33
N ASP A 385 -29.47 8.53 8.36
CA ASP A 385 -30.54 9.52 8.45
C ASP A 385 -30.08 10.88 9.02
N GLN A 386 -28.88 10.97 9.58
CA GLN A 386 -28.36 12.15 10.28
C GLN A 386 -27.51 13.04 9.38
N ARG A 387 -28.11 13.57 8.31
CA ARG A 387 -27.43 14.51 7.40
C ARG A 387 -27.44 15.95 7.90
N ASN A 388 -28.28 16.33 8.86
CA ASN A 388 -28.39 17.69 9.43
C ASN A 388 -28.42 18.85 8.40
N GLY A 389 -28.97 18.64 7.20
CA GLY A 389 -28.93 19.64 6.11
C GLY A 389 -27.54 19.92 5.54
N PHE A 390 -26.55 19.10 5.88
CA PHE A 390 -25.17 19.19 5.42
C PHE A 390 -25.10 18.81 3.93
N LYS A 391 -24.81 19.80 3.09
CA LYS A 391 -24.69 19.63 1.63
C LYS A 391 -23.31 19.06 1.29
N ILE A 392 -23.07 17.79 1.65
CA ILE A 392 -21.74 17.17 1.53
C ILE A 392 -21.16 17.26 0.13
N MET A 393 -21.99 17.09 -0.91
CA MET A 393 -21.56 17.15 -2.30
C MET A 393 -20.93 18.50 -2.69
N ASN A 394 -21.29 19.60 -1.99
CA ASN A 394 -20.68 20.91 -2.24
C ASN A 394 -19.20 20.98 -1.81
N PHE A 395 -18.73 20.02 -1.01
CA PHE A 395 -17.37 19.95 -0.51
C PHE A 395 -16.56 18.84 -1.17
N LEU A 396 -17.16 17.98 -2.00
CA LEU A 396 -16.47 16.86 -2.64
C LEU A 396 -16.07 17.24 -4.06
N ARG A 397 -14.80 17.04 -4.40
CA ARG A 397 -14.28 17.24 -5.75
C ARG A 397 -14.91 16.23 -6.71
N PRO A 398 -15.60 16.66 -7.77
CA PRO A 398 -16.13 15.74 -8.77
C PRO A 398 -15.00 15.01 -9.50
N PRO A 399 -15.10 13.69 -9.69
CA PRO A 399 -14.12 12.93 -10.46
C PRO A 399 -14.02 13.45 -11.90
N GLY A 400 -12.81 13.52 -12.44
CA GLY A 400 -12.55 14.01 -13.81
C GLY A 400 -12.53 15.53 -13.98
N GLN A 401 -12.59 16.30 -12.89
CA GLN A 401 -12.32 17.75 -12.92
C GLN A 401 -10.87 18.03 -12.51
N ASP A 402 -10.11 18.65 -13.41
CA ASP A 402 -8.66 18.86 -13.26
C ASP A 402 -8.27 20.14 -12.47
N HIS A 403 -9.25 20.94 -12.08
CA HIS A 403 -9.04 22.18 -11.33
C HIS A 403 -10.13 22.37 -10.28
N GLU A 404 -9.74 22.95 -9.13
CA GLU A 404 -10.71 23.47 -8.18
C GLU A 404 -11.50 24.60 -8.85
N PRO A 405 -12.85 24.63 -8.77
CA PRO A 405 -13.56 25.88 -9.00
C PRO A 405 -13.02 26.91 -8.01
N ALA A 406 -12.81 28.17 -8.40
CA ALA A 406 -12.31 29.18 -7.47
C ALA A 406 -13.42 29.65 -6.51
N THR A 407 -13.87 28.70 -5.69
CA THR A 407 -14.70 28.94 -4.53
C THR A 407 -13.78 29.25 -3.34
N ALA A 408 -14.27 30.05 -2.40
CA ALA A 408 -13.51 30.36 -1.18
C ALA A 408 -13.28 29.13 -0.26
N ALA A 409 -13.92 27.99 -0.55
CA ALA A 409 -13.87 26.77 0.25
C ALA A 409 -12.99 25.69 -0.43
N PRO A 410 -12.13 24.99 0.33
CA PRO A 410 -11.29 23.92 -0.20
C PRO A 410 -12.14 22.66 -0.44
N MET A 411 -12.00 22.00 -1.59
CA MET A 411 -12.68 20.73 -1.82
C MET A 411 -11.90 19.54 -1.25
N MET A 412 -12.63 18.49 -0.93
CA MET A 412 -12.14 17.25 -0.32
C MET A 412 -12.05 16.12 -1.36
N PRO A 413 -11.13 15.17 -1.18
CA PRO A 413 -10.10 15.12 -0.13
C PRO A 413 -9.04 16.23 -0.25
N LEU A 414 -8.52 16.70 0.88
CA LEU A 414 -7.42 17.66 0.93
C LEU A 414 -6.07 16.93 0.71
N SER A 415 -5.91 16.32 -0.46
CA SER A 415 -4.75 15.49 -0.81
C SER A 415 -4.31 15.73 -2.25
N LEU A 416 -3.04 15.48 -2.53
CA LEU A 416 -2.46 15.57 -3.87
C LEU A 416 -3.06 14.52 -4.79
N GLY A 417 -3.24 14.85 -6.07
CA GLY A 417 -3.78 13.96 -7.10
C GLY A 417 -2.72 13.07 -7.74
N ASP A 418 -3.17 12.17 -8.60
CA ASP A 418 -2.32 11.27 -9.38
C ASP A 418 -1.31 11.99 -10.26
N ALA A 419 -0.42 11.22 -10.89
CA ALA A 419 0.39 11.76 -11.98
C ALA A 419 -0.50 12.46 -13.03
N ASN A 420 -0.20 13.73 -13.31
CA ASN A 420 -0.97 14.63 -14.19
C ASN A 420 -2.30 15.16 -13.61
N GLN A 421 -2.59 14.94 -12.33
CA GLN A 421 -3.74 15.50 -11.64
C GLN A 421 -3.31 16.29 -10.40
N SER A 422 -3.76 17.54 -10.29
CA SER A 422 -3.33 18.44 -9.21
C SER A 422 -3.73 17.92 -7.82
N LEU A 423 -4.99 17.51 -7.65
CA LEU A 423 -5.59 17.13 -6.37
C LEU A 423 -6.43 15.85 -6.52
N LEU A 424 -6.48 15.04 -5.47
CA LEU A 424 -7.18 13.74 -5.46
C LEU A 424 -8.69 13.92 -5.49
N SER A 425 -9.45 13.17 -6.27
CA SER A 425 -10.91 13.05 -6.09
C SER A 425 -11.27 11.70 -5.48
N LEU A 426 -12.50 11.56 -4.98
CA LEU A 426 -13.04 10.21 -4.74
C LEU A 426 -13.08 9.42 -6.05
N THR A 427 -13.12 8.09 -5.99
CA THR A 427 -13.38 7.32 -7.21
C THR A 427 -14.79 7.65 -7.76
N PRO A 428 -15.06 7.47 -9.07
CA PRO A 428 -16.40 7.58 -9.62
C PRO A 428 -17.47 6.80 -8.83
N ALA A 429 -17.14 5.59 -8.39
CA ALA A 429 -18.04 4.76 -7.59
C ALA A 429 -18.32 5.37 -6.20
N GLN A 430 -17.28 5.77 -5.47
CA GLN A 430 -17.44 6.45 -4.17
C GLN A 430 -18.27 7.73 -4.31
N TYR A 431 -17.96 8.57 -5.31
CA TYR A 431 -18.70 9.81 -5.56
C TYR A 431 -20.17 9.54 -5.90
N PHE A 432 -20.46 8.50 -6.70
CA PHE A 432 -21.82 8.06 -6.98
C PHE A 432 -22.57 7.64 -5.71
N PHE A 433 -21.98 6.81 -4.85
CA PHE A 433 -22.61 6.39 -3.58
C PHE A 433 -22.87 7.56 -2.64
N MET A 434 -21.90 8.48 -2.49
CA MET A 434 -22.08 9.73 -1.75
C MET A 434 -23.25 10.55 -2.32
N GLY A 435 -23.38 10.61 -3.64
CA GLY A 435 -24.47 11.26 -4.35
C GLY A 435 -25.83 10.62 -4.08
N GLN A 436 -25.92 9.29 -4.17
CA GLN A 436 -27.17 8.56 -3.88
C GLN A 436 -27.62 8.82 -2.45
N TRP A 437 -26.73 8.70 -1.47
CA TRP A 437 -27.04 9.01 -0.08
C TRP A 437 -27.42 10.50 0.15
N ALA A 438 -26.73 11.43 -0.51
CA ALA A 438 -27.07 12.86 -0.46
C ALA A 438 -28.47 13.17 -1.02
N HIS A 439 -29.05 12.28 -1.85
CA HIS A 439 -30.39 12.39 -2.42
C HIS A 439 -31.42 11.42 -1.78
N ASP A 440 -31.14 10.87 -0.60
CA ASP A 440 -32.03 9.91 0.10
C ASP A 440 -32.22 8.56 -0.61
N LEU A 441 -31.34 8.22 -1.54
CA LEU A 441 -31.35 6.95 -2.26
C LEU A 441 -30.39 5.95 -1.59
N TYR A 442 -30.68 5.61 -0.34
CA TYR A 442 -29.94 4.59 0.39
C TYR A 442 -30.87 3.49 0.92
N ALA A 443 -30.35 2.27 1.04
CA ALA A 443 -31.06 1.14 1.60
C ALA A 443 -31.44 1.45 3.07
N THR A 444 -32.73 1.44 3.35
CA THR A 444 -33.25 1.51 4.73
C THR A 444 -33.21 0.11 5.32
N GLY A 445 -32.85 -0.02 6.61
CA GLY A 445 -32.75 -1.33 7.28
C GLY A 445 -33.93 -2.25 6.93
N GLY A 446 -33.64 -3.37 6.25
CA GLY A 446 -34.63 -4.30 5.71
C GLY A 446 -34.40 -4.73 4.25
N GLU A 447 -33.66 -3.95 3.45
CA GLU A 447 -33.21 -4.41 2.12
C GLU A 447 -31.94 -5.28 2.25
N PRO A 448 -31.86 -6.45 1.56
CA PRO A 448 -30.70 -7.31 1.65
C PRO A 448 -29.50 -6.64 0.97
N ALA A 449 -28.58 -6.12 1.78
CA ALA A 449 -27.25 -5.73 1.33
C ALA A 449 -26.52 -6.96 0.75
N PRO A 450 -25.61 -6.78 -0.24
CA PRO A 450 -24.77 -7.87 -0.70
C PRO A 450 -23.90 -8.38 0.46
N VAL A 451 -24.16 -9.60 0.92
CA VAL A 451 -23.37 -10.22 2.00
C VAL A 451 -22.15 -10.88 1.37
N LEU A 452 -20.97 -10.36 1.70
CA LEU A 452 -19.70 -10.96 1.29
C LEU A 452 -19.47 -12.27 2.03
N ALA A 453 -19.04 -13.30 1.30
CA ALA A 453 -18.48 -14.48 1.93
C ALA A 453 -17.26 -14.10 2.79
N ALA A 454 -16.90 -14.96 3.75
CA ALA A 454 -15.77 -14.67 4.63
C ALA A 454 -14.47 -14.36 3.84
N GLY A 455 -14.21 -15.03 2.72
CA GLY A 455 -13.04 -14.78 1.87
C GLY A 455 -13.11 -13.47 1.11
N GLU A 456 -14.28 -13.13 0.56
CA GLU A 456 -14.51 -11.86 -0.14
C GLU A 456 -14.45 -10.66 0.83
N ALA A 457 -14.95 -10.84 2.06
CA ALA A 457 -14.80 -9.86 3.12
C ALA A 457 -13.35 -9.67 3.56
N LEU A 458 -12.55 -10.75 3.53
CA LEU A 458 -11.11 -10.70 3.78
C LEU A 458 -10.37 -9.95 2.65
N ASP A 459 -10.71 -10.22 1.38
CA ASP A 459 -10.19 -9.47 0.22
C ASP A 459 -10.42 -7.96 0.41
N LYS A 460 -11.66 -7.56 0.70
CA LYS A 460 -12.02 -6.16 0.96
C LYS A 460 -11.23 -5.60 2.15
N SER A 461 -11.18 -6.31 3.26
CA SER A 461 -10.55 -5.80 4.49
C SER A 461 -9.05 -5.57 4.33
N VAL A 462 -8.34 -6.49 3.69
CA VAL A 462 -6.89 -6.36 3.44
C VAL A 462 -6.60 -5.19 2.49
N LEU A 463 -7.36 -5.09 1.39
CA LEU A 463 -7.17 -4.02 0.39
C LEU A 463 -7.63 -2.64 0.88
N PHE A 464 -8.60 -2.58 1.80
CA PHE A 464 -9.04 -1.33 2.42
C PHE A 464 -7.93 -0.69 3.27
N ASN A 465 -6.99 -1.48 3.78
CA ASN A 465 -5.87 -1.01 4.60
C ASN A 465 -4.69 -0.47 3.77
N CYS A 466 -4.86 -0.28 2.46
CA CYS A 466 -3.81 0.09 1.51
C CYS A 466 -4.15 1.39 0.77
N LEU A 467 -3.14 2.03 0.18
CA LEU A 467 -3.31 3.28 -0.57
C LEU A 467 -4.00 3.05 -1.91
N GLY A 468 -5.08 3.79 -2.18
CA GLY A 468 -5.73 3.85 -3.50
C GLY A 468 -5.41 5.12 -4.28
N GLY A 469 -5.06 6.22 -3.63
CA GLY A 469 -4.67 7.43 -4.33
C GLY A 469 -4.03 8.46 -3.41
N ARG A 470 -3.03 9.23 -3.88
CA ARG A 470 -2.55 9.26 -5.27
C ARG A 470 -1.58 8.14 -5.68
N PHE A 471 -1.58 7.79 -6.97
CA PHE A 471 -0.58 6.96 -7.64
C PHE A 471 0.49 7.81 -8.34
N SER A 472 1.44 8.33 -7.56
CA SER A 472 2.66 8.96 -8.08
C SER A 472 3.83 8.76 -7.10
N PRO A 473 4.49 7.57 -7.13
CA PRO A 473 4.10 6.34 -7.84
C PRO A 473 3.04 5.50 -7.10
N GLY A 474 2.81 5.71 -5.80
CA GLY A 474 1.93 4.88 -4.95
C GLY A 474 2.71 4.25 -3.79
N ILE A 475 2.14 3.26 -3.10
CA ILE A 475 2.83 2.51 -2.01
C ILE A 475 2.80 0.99 -2.22
N GLU A 476 1.66 0.33 -1.99
CA GLU A 476 1.53 -1.12 -2.20
C GLU A 476 1.46 -1.45 -3.70
N MET A 477 0.66 -0.67 -4.42
CA MET A 477 0.46 -0.76 -5.86
C MET A 477 0.46 0.65 -6.47
N SER A 478 0.39 0.70 -7.80
CA SER A 478 0.38 1.93 -8.59
C SER A 478 -0.84 1.98 -9.51
N PHE A 479 -0.86 2.95 -10.43
CA PHE A 479 -1.89 3.17 -11.45
C PHE A 479 -2.28 1.92 -12.26
N ILE A 480 -1.44 0.89 -12.27
CA ILE A 480 -1.67 -0.40 -12.95
C ILE A 480 -2.96 -1.09 -12.50
N VAL A 481 -3.48 -0.76 -11.31
CA VAL A 481 -4.75 -1.31 -10.82
C VAL A 481 -5.94 -0.98 -11.70
N ARG A 482 -5.83 0.05 -12.54
CA ARG A 482 -6.86 0.52 -13.47
C ARG A 482 -6.77 -0.17 -14.84
N ASP A 483 -5.72 -0.93 -15.10
CA ASP A 483 -5.54 -1.67 -16.36
C ASP A 483 -6.18 -3.06 -16.27
N THR A 484 -7.17 -3.34 -17.12
CA THR A 484 -7.87 -4.63 -17.11
C THR A 484 -6.99 -5.80 -17.54
N ASN A 485 -5.86 -5.56 -18.22
CA ASN A 485 -4.92 -6.61 -18.62
C ASN A 485 -4.13 -7.18 -17.43
N LEU A 486 -4.08 -6.45 -16.31
CA LEU A 486 -3.51 -6.94 -15.05
C LEU A 486 -4.31 -8.13 -14.49
N TYR A 487 -5.60 -8.24 -14.83
CA TYR A 487 -6.54 -9.16 -14.20
C TYR A 487 -6.98 -10.31 -15.11
N GLN A 488 -7.39 -11.41 -14.50
CA GLN A 488 -8.13 -12.47 -15.17
C GLN A 488 -9.50 -11.95 -15.60
N ARG A 489 -9.62 -11.50 -16.85
CA ARG A 489 -10.86 -10.91 -17.41
C ARG A 489 -12.02 -11.90 -17.51
N GLY A 490 -11.71 -13.19 -17.68
CA GLY A 490 -12.71 -14.26 -17.77
C GLY A 490 -13.26 -14.72 -16.41
N TRP A 491 -13.33 -13.81 -15.42
CA TRP A 491 -13.61 -14.11 -14.00
C TRP A 491 -14.98 -14.75 -13.75
N GLN A 492 -15.94 -14.52 -14.66
CA GLN A 492 -17.28 -15.11 -14.56
C GLN A 492 -17.28 -16.60 -14.90
N ARG A 493 -16.18 -17.18 -15.39
CA ARG A 493 -16.11 -18.64 -15.63
C ARG A 493 -15.78 -19.35 -14.32
N HIS A 494 -16.48 -20.45 -14.05
CA HIS A 494 -16.26 -21.29 -12.87
C HIS A 494 -14.82 -21.80 -12.68
N ASP A 495 -14.02 -21.89 -13.76
CA ASP A 495 -12.63 -22.35 -13.75
C ASP A 495 -11.60 -21.21 -13.63
N SER A 496 -12.05 -19.96 -13.51
CA SER A 496 -11.20 -18.77 -13.56
C SER A 496 -10.72 -18.27 -12.20
N GLY A 497 -11.34 -18.74 -11.11
CA GLY A 497 -10.98 -18.34 -9.75
C GLY A 497 -11.72 -17.12 -9.21
N GLY A 498 -12.70 -16.59 -9.93
CA GLY A 498 -13.53 -15.47 -9.51
C GLY A 498 -12.86 -14.09 -9.65
N PRO A 499 -13.47 -13.04 -9.07
CA PRO A 499 -13.04 -11.67 -9.28
C PRO A 499 -11.74 -11.33 -8.55
N PHE A 500 -11.14 -10.19 -8.90
CA PHE A 500 -9.90 -9.64 -8.31
C PHE A 500 -8.65 -10.52 -8.46
N ARG A 501 -8.65 -11.46 -9.41
CA ARG A 501 -7.52 -12.37 -9.67
C ARG A 501 -6.55 -11.77 -10.67
N ILE A 502 -5.26 -11.82 -10.37
CA ILE A 502 -4.19 -11.36 -11.26
C ILE A 502 -4.05 -12.32 -12.46
N ASN A 503 -3.84 -11.79 -13.66
CA ASN A 503 -3.57 -12.53 -14.89
C ASN A 503 -2.16 -13.13 -14.89
N ARG A 504 -1.90 -14.03 -13.93
CA ARG A 504 -0.56 -14.59 -13.72
C ARG A 504 -0.11 -15.43 -14.92
N GLN A 505 1.18 -15.32 -15.25
CA GLN A 505 1.84 -16.30 -16.11
C GLN A 505 1.99 -17.62 -15.35
N ARG A 506 1.51 -18.72 -15.92
CA ARG A 506 1.85 -20.08 -15.44
C ARG A 506 3.26 -20.43 -15.90
N LEU A 507 4.22 -20.39 -14.99
CA LEU A 507 5.63 -20.72 -15.27
C LEU A 507 5.84 -22.24 -15.19
N ASN A 508 6.56 -22.81 -16.15
CA ASN A 508 7.02 -24.20 -16.08
C ASN A 508 8.45 -24.25 -15.53
N TYR A 509 8.57 -24.58 -14.25
CA TYR A 509 9.87 -24.63 -13.56
C TYR A 509 10.80 -25.75 -14.06
N ARG A 510 10.28 -26.74 -14.81
CA ARG A 510 11.10 -27.80 -15.44
C ARG A 510 11.94 -27.26 -16.60
N ASP A 511 11.53 -26.14 -17.19
CA ASP A 511 12.23 -25.51 -18.30
C ASP A 511 13.38 -24.60 -17.83
N ALA A 512 13.58 -24.47 -16.51
CA ALA A 512 14.62 -23.63 -15.95
C ALA A 512 16.02 -24.19 -16.27
N VAL A 513 16.88 -23.31 -16.80
CA VAL A 513 18.28 -23.62 -17.10
C VAL A 513 19.16 -22.75 -16.20
N ALA A 514 20.15 -23.37 -15.57
CA ALA A 514 21.08 -22.66 -14.72
C ALA A 514 21.76 -21.52 -15.50
N GLN A 515 21.92 -20.36 -14.86
CA GLN A 515 22.52 -19.15 -15.43
C GLN A 515 21.74 -18.51 -16.60
N GLN A 516 20.52 -18.96 -16.91
CA GLN A 516 19.64 -18.29 -17.88
C GLN A 516 18.38 -17.82 -17.16
N PRO A 517 18.07 -16.51 -17.17
CA PRO A 517 16.91 -16.00 -16.44
C PRO A 517 15.62 -16.63 -16.99
N LEU A 518 14.77 -17.15 -16.09
CA LEU A 518 13.45 -17.68 -16.45
C LEU A 518 12.45 -16.52 -16.57
N LEU A 519 12.56 -15.52 -15.70
CA LEU A 519 11.75 -14.31 -15.75
C LEU A 519 12.25 -13.39 -16.87
N GLY A 520 11.30 -12.73 -17.54
CA GLY A 520 11.57 -11.71 -18.55
C GLY A 520 11.07 -10.35 -18.09
N ILE A 521 10.69 -9.52 -19.07
CA ILE A 521 10.06 -8.21 -18.78
C ILE A 521 8.76 -8.39 -18.01
N GLY A 522 7.92 -9.36 -18.42
CA GLY A 522 6.60 -9.62 -17.84
C GLY A 522 5.55 -8.59 -18.27
N TYR A 523 4.55 -8.37 -17.42
CA TYR A 523 3.44 -7.44 -17.63
C TYR A 523 3.94 -6.03 -17.96
N THR A 524 3.36 -5.44 -18.99
CA THR A 524 3.61 -4.06 -19.42
C THR A 524 2.26 -3.36 -19.49
N PRO A 525 2.10 -2.16 -18.90
CA PRO A 525 0.81 -1.47 -18.89
C PRO A 525 0.21 -1.36 -20.29
N LEU A 526 -1.11 -1.61 -20.37
CA LEU A 526 -1.92 -1.59 -21.59
C LEU A 526 -1.55 -2.69 -22.61
N ARG A 527 -0.87 -3.76 -22.19
CA ARG A 527 -0.53 -4.92 -23.04
C ARG A 527 -1.09 -6.21 -22.44
N ASP A 528 -1.37 -7.20 -23.29
CA ASP A 528 -1.93 -8.49 -22.89
C ASP A 528 -0.90 -9.50 -22.31
N THR A 529 0.37 -9.10 -22.13
CA THR A 529 1.40 -9.99 -21.58
C THR A 529 1.05 -10.40 -20.15
N PRO A 530 1.01 -11.71 -19.83
CA PRO A 530 0.70 -12.17 -18.48
C PRO A 530 1.71 -11.68 -17.44
N VAL A 531 1.25 -11.63 -16.19
CA VAL A 531 1.96 -11.07 -15.04
C VAL A 531 2.94 -12.09 -14.45
N GLN A 532 4.20 -11.72 -14.33
CA GLN A 532 5.28 -12.49 -13.72
C GLN A 532 5.59 -11.99 -12.29
N PRO A 533 6.29 -12.79 -11.46
CA PRO A 533 6.84 -12.31 -10.19
C PRO A 533 7.58 -10.97 -10.33
N GLY A 534 7.36 -10.06 -9.38
CA GLY A 534 7.98 -8.73 -9.34
C GLY A 534 7.33 -7.67 -10.24
N ASP A 535 6.26 -8.00 -10.98
CA ASP A 535 5.64 -7.07 -11.93
C ASP A 535 4.73 -6.04 -11.27
N LEU A 536 4.15 -6.30 -10.09
CA LEU A 536 3.26 -5.34 -9.42
C LEU A 536 4.05 -4.19 -8.77
N SER A 537 5.25 -4.48 -8.25
CA SER A 537 6.09 -3.52 -7.53
C SER A 537 7.11 -2.78 -8.41
N LYS A 538 7.34 -3.20 -9.66
CA LYS A 538 8.42 -2.64 -10.50
C LYS A 538 8.22 -1.18 -10.95
N PHE A 539 7.03 -0.62 -10.77
CA PHE A 539 6.71 0.77 -11.10
C PHE A 539 6.87 1.71 -9.89
N MET A 540 7.08 1.15 -8.70
CA MET A 540 7.28 1.91 -7.46
C MET A 540 8.67 2.52 -7.39
N ALA A 541 8.89 3.43 -6.44
CA ALA A 541 10.18 4.07 -6.24
C ALA A 541 11.31 3.08 -5.94
N LEU A 542 12.53 3.43 -6.36
CA LEU A 542 13.72 2.63 -6.18
C LEU A 542 14.86 3.49 -5.59
N PRO A 543 15.27 3.22 -4.33
CA PRO A 543 14.58 2.39 -3.34
C PRO A 543 13.31 3.08 -2.82
N TRP A 544 12.36 2.32 -2.25
CA TRP A 544 11.11 2.88 -1.70
C TRP A 544 11.35 3.98 -0.63
N HIS A 545 12.45 3.88 0.11
CA HIS A 545 12.85 4.83 1.14
C HIS A 545 12.88 6.29 0.67
N THR A 546 13.34 6.56 -0.56
CA THR A 546 13.47 7.95 -1.05
C THR A 546 12.12 8.60 -1.26
N ASP A 547 11.13 7.82 -1.68
CA ASP A 547 9.76 8.27 -1.90
C ASP A 547 9.05 8.49 -0.56
N TYR A 548 9.18 7.55 0.38
CA TYR A 548 8.65 7.73 1.73
C TYR A 548 9.22 9.00 2.41
N ASN A 549 10.53 9.24 2.27
CA ASN A 549 11.17 10.45 2.77
C ASN A 549 10.61 11.71 2.08
N SER A 550 10.51 11.69 0.74
CA SER A 550 10.03 12.85 -0.01
C SER A 550 8.56 13.16 0.27
N CYS A 551 7.70 12.19 0.51
CA CYS A 551 6.26 12.38 0.58
C CYS A 551 5.74 12.94 1.92
N ALA A 552 6.27 14.10 2.29
CA ALA A 552 5.80 14.97 3.37
C ALA A 552 4.85 16.07 2.82
N THR A 553 5.30 17.33 2.80
CA THR A 553 4.56 18.50 2.32
C THR A 553 4.90 18.84 0.87
N HIS A 554 3.91 19.01 0.01
CA HIS A 554 4.12 19.39 -1.40
C HIS A 554 3.07 20.38 -1.88
N MET A 555 3.45 21.18 -2.87
CA MET A 555 2.47 21.79 -3.76
C MET A 555 1.89 20.74 -4.72
N PRO A 556 0.70 21.00 -5.31
CA PRO A 556 0.17 20.18 -6.39
C PRO A 556 1.16 20.03 -7.56
N ALA A 557 1.17 18.85 -8.18
CA ALA A 557 1.99 18.54 -9.34
C ALA A 557 1.15 17.73 -10.36
N PRO A 558 0.70 18.34 -11.48
CA PRO A 558 0.97 19.71 -11.92
C PRO A 558 0.38 20.75 -10.96
N ASN A 559 1.02 21.92 -10.91
CA ASN A 559 0.50 23.04 -10.12
C ASN A 559 -0.57 23.77 -10.96
N PRO A 560 -1.81 23.95 -10.45
CA PRO A 560 -2.82 24.76 -11.11
C PRO A 560 -2.26 26.12 -11.51
N GLY A 561 -2.56 26.62 -12.71
CA GLY A 561 -2.04 27.91 -13.18
C GLY A 561 -0.55 27.92 -13.53
N GLY A 562 0.14 26.78 -13.48
CA GLY A 562 1.50 26.61 -13.96
C GLY A 562 2.57 26.72 -12.89
N VAL A 563 3.82 26.86 -13.33
CA VAL A 563 5.00 26.89 -12.47
C VAL A 563 5.01 28.15 -11.60
N LEU A 564 5.24 28.00 -10.30
CA LEU A 564 5.52 29.10 -9.39
C LEU A 564 7.04 29.39 -9.37
N TYR A 565 7.42 30.61 -9.75
CA TYR A 565 8.81 31.07 -9.75
C TYR A 565 9.15 31.79 -8.44
N ASP A 566 10.42 31.71 -8.02
CA ASP A 566 10.91 32.37 -6.81
C ASP A 566 11.26 33.85 -7.08
N THR A 567 10.26 34.65 -7.44
CA THR A 567 10.39 36.11 -7.59
C THR A 567 9.31 36.82 -6.79
N GLU A 568 9.60 38.04 -6.31
CA GLU A 568 8.61 38.85 -5.57
C GLU A 568 7.34 39.07 -6.40
N GLN A 569 7.49 39.33 -7.70
CA GLN A 569 6.37 39.53 -8.60
C GLN A 569 5.51 38.28 -8.74
N ALA A 570 6.10 37.11 -9.04
CA ALA A 570 5.34 35.87 -9.22
C ALA A 570 4.60 35.46 -7.95
N ILE A 571 5.24 35.66 -6.78
CA ILE A 571 4.64 35.37 -5.49
C ILE A 571 3.50 36.35 -5.17
N ALA A 572 3.68 37.64 -5.44
CA ALA A 572 2.64 38.64 -5.26
C ALA A 572 1.42 38.35 -6.16
N GLU A 573 1.66 37.94 -7.41
CA GLU A 573 0.61 37.55 -8.34
C GLU A 573 -0.14 36.29 -7.90
N ALA A 574 0.57 35.28 -7.39
CA ALA A 574 -0.01 34.02 -6.90
C ALA A 574 -0.81 34.18 -5.59
N THR A 575 -0.46 35.18 -4.77
CA THR A 575 -1.10 35.43 -3.46
C THR A 575 -2.12 36.58 -3.48
N ALA A 576 -2.29 37.24 -4.63
CA ALA A 576 -3.25 38.32 -4.78
C ALA A 576 -4.70 37.87 -4.51
N VAL A 577 -5.47 38.73 -3.86
CA VAL A 577 -6.91 38.50 -3.65
C VAL A 577 -7.60 38.43 -5.01
N VAL A 578 -8.28 37.30 -5.26
CA VAL A 578 -8.98 37.04 -6.51
C VAL A 578 -10.45 37.43 -6.38
N THR A 579 -10.93 38.30 -7.27
CA THR A 579 -12.35 38.69 -7.34
C THR A 579 -13.13 37.97 -8.43
N ASP A 580 -12.43 37.41 -9.43
CA ASP A 580 -13.00 36.63 -10.53
C ASP A 580 -12.79 35.14 -10.29
N PRO A 581 -13.87 34.34 -10.10
CA PRO A 581 -13.76 32.93 -9.81
C PRO A 581 -13.19 32.08 -10.97
N ASP A 582 -13.02 32.63 -12.16
CA ASP A 582 -12.42 31.91 -13.30
C ASP A 582 -10.90 32.13 -13.40
N THR A 583 -10.31 32.97 -12.53
CA THR A 583 -8.87 33.21 -12.57
C THR A 583 -8.08 32.04 -11.95
N ILE A 584 -7.34 31.33 -12.80
CA ILE A 584 -6.44 30.24 -12.39
C ILE A 584 -5.04 30.80 -12.12
N ARG A 585 -4.43 30.48 -10.97
CA ARG A 585 -3.07 30.90 -10.58
C ARG A 585 -2.28 29.75 -9.96
N PRO A 586 -0.94 29.82 -9.98
CA PRO A 586 -0.09 28.93 -9.19
C PRO A 586 -0.56 28.82 -7.75
N ASN A 587 -0.85 27.59 -7.33
CA ASN A 587 -1.22 27.27 -5.95
C ASN A 587 0.04 27.33 -5.06
N THR A 588 -0.06 28.07 -3.96
CA THR A 588 1.00 28.17 -2.95
C THR A 588 0.76 27.24 -1.75
N LEU A 589 -0.43 26.66 -1.59
CA LEU A 589 -0.79 25.80 -0.47
C LEU A 589 0.00 24.49 -0.50
N LEU A 590 0.34 24.02 0.69
CA LEU A 590 0.97 22.74 0.90
C LEU A 590 -0.05 21.67 1.30
N TYR A 591 0.15 20.48 0.76
CA TYR A 591 -0.68 19.31 0.98
C TYR A 591 0.19 18.14 1.44
N SER A 592 -0.41 17.24 2.21
CA SER A 592 0.18 15.94 2.50
C SER A 592 -0.09 14.98 1.35
N SER A 593 0.85 14.10 1.02
CA SER A 593 0.67 13.14 -0.08
C SER A 593 -0.24 11.96 0.30
N TRP A 594 0.15 11.18 1.32
CA TRP A 594 -0.65 10.04 1.79
C TRP A 594 -0.56 9.87 3.31
N PRO A 595 -1.14 10.81 4.08
CA PRO A 595 -0.98 10.87 5.53
C PRO A 595 -1.41 9.60 6.29
N ALA A 596 -2.36 8.81 5.76
CA ALA A 596 -2.78 7.54 6.37
C ALA A 596 -1.72 6.42 6.26
N GLN A 597 -0.88 6.43 5.23
CA GLN A 597 0.19 5.44 5.05
C GLN A 597 1.53 5.95 5.59
N ARG A 598 1.76 7.25 5.39
CA ARG A 598 2.95 8.02 5.76
C ARG A 598 2.48 9.20 6.62
N PRO A 599 2.38 9.04 7.95
CA PRO A 599 1.98 10.14 8.84
C PRO A 599 2.88 11.36 8.66
N VAL A 600 2.29 12.54 8.53
CA VAL A 600 3.03 13.79 8.36
C VAL A 600 3.24 14.46 9.71
N ALA A 601 2.14 14.83 10.36
CA ALA A 601 2.15 15.40 11.70
C ALA A 601 1.33 14.51 12.64
N VAL A 602 1.86 14.25 13.83
CA VAL A 602 1.33 13.27 14.78
C VAL A 602 1.31 13.84 16.19
N TYR A 603 0.31 13.42 16.97
CA TYR A 603 0.30 13.61 18.42
C TYR A 603 0.99 12.42 19.06
N THR A 604 1.97 12.65 19.93
CA THR A 604 2.69 11.55 20.58
C THR A 604 2.03 11.19 21.91
N TYR A 605 2.10 9.92 22.27
CA TYR A 605 1.65 9.48 23.58
C TYR A 605 2.49 10.10 24.71
N ASP A 606 3.79 10.24 24.52
CA ASP A 606 4.69 10.83 25.51
C ASP A 606 4.35 12.29 25.79
N ASP A 607 4.03 13.09 24.75
CA ASP A 607 3.59 14.47 24.94
C ASP A 607 2.23 14.56 25.63
N LEU A 608 1.30 13.65 25.31
CA LEU A 608 0.00 13.58 25.99
C LEU A 608 0.20 13.34 27.49
N VAL A 609 1.07 12.40 27.88
CA VAL A 609 1.38 12.09 29.27
C VAL A 609 2.09 13.27 29.93
N ALA A 610 3.11 13.84 29.30
CA ALA A 610 3.87 14.98 29.82
C ALA A 610 2.99 16.23 30.02
N ASN A 611 1.94 16.39 29.20
CA ASN A 611 1.00 17.49 29.28
C ASN A 611 -0.28 17.17 30.09
N GLY A 612 -0.22 16.17 30.98
CA GLY A 612 -1.29 15.86 31.92
C GLY A 612 -2.58 15.38 31.25
N GLY A 613 -2.46 14.60 30.16
CA GLY A 613 -3.60 14.05 29.42
C GLY A 613 -4.21 14.99 28.38
N ARG A 614 -3.56 16.12 28.08
CA ARG A 614 -4.03 17.11 27.09
C ARG A 614 -3.16 17.06 25.85
N LEU A 615 -3.78 17.10 24.67
CA LEU A 615 -3.04 17.19 23.41
C LEU A 615 -2.22 18.50 23.37
N SER A 616 -0.94 18.38 23.04
CA SER A 616 -0.05 19.50 22.70
C SER A 616 -0.09 19.80 21.20
N ALA A 617 0.73 20.73 20.73
CA ALA A 617 1.01 20.83 19.29
C ALA A 617 1.60 19.49 18.78
N PRO A 618 1.21 19.03 17.58
CA PRO A 618 1.76 17.81 16.99
C PRO A 618 3.21 18.01 16.56
N ARG A 619 3.92 16.90 16.36
CA ARG A 619 5.29 16.84 15.83
C ARG A 619 5.28 16.26 14.42
N PHE A 620 6.32 16.50 13.64
CA PHE A 620 6.50 15.69 12.42
C PHE A 620 6.81 14.23 12.79
N SER A 621 6.24 13.26 12.08
CA SER A 621 6.53 11.83 12.36
C SER A 621 7.99 11.47 12.02
N VAL A 622 8.54 12.11 10.98
CA VAL A 622 9.96 12.02 10.62
C VAL A 622 10.67 13.27 11.15
N ARG A 623 11.50 13.08 12.18
CA ARG A 623 12.05 14.19 12.98
C ARG A 623 13.46 13.97 13.56
N GLY A 624 14.17 12.96 13.05
CA GLY A 624 15.54 12.68 13.49
C GLY A 624 16.56 13.72 13.04
N PRO A 625 17.82 13.64 13.51
CA PRO A 625 18.88 14.56 13.12
C PRO A 625 19.05 14.66 11.60
N GLY A 626 19.06 15.88 11.04
CA GLY A 626 19.13 16.09 9.59
C GLY A 626 17.78 16.35 8.92
N THR A 627 16.69 16.45 9.69
CA THR A 627 15.38 16.84 9.17
C THR A 627 15.13 18.35 9.12
N ARG A 628 16.05 19.17 9.66
CA ARG A 628 15.89 20.63 9.69
C ARG A 628 15.90 21.23 8.29
N ALA A 629 14.84 21.97 7.93
CA ALA A 629 14.65 22.52 6.59
C ALA A 629 15.22 23.94 6.41
N ASP A 630 15.61 24.65 7.46
CA ASP A 630 16.20 26.00 7.35
C ASP A 630 17.71 25.99 7.02
N VAL A 631 18.22 24.88 6.47
CA VAL A 631 19.61 24.74 6.05
C VAL A 631 19.83 25.40 4.68
N PRO A 632 21.02 26.00 4.43
CA PRO A 632 21.34 26.57 3.12
C PRO A 632 21.17 25.55 1.99
N ARG A 633 20.53 25.95 0.89
CA ARG A 633 20.32 25.13 -0.32
C ARG A 633 20.97 25.76 -1.54
N VAL A 634 21.24 24.94 -2.53
CA VAL A 634 21.57 25.42 -3.88
C VAL A 634 20.27 25.93 -4.51
N PRO A 635 20.22 27.18 -5.02
CA PRO A 635 19.03 27.68 -5.70
C PRO A 635 18.62 26.77 -6.86
N ASP A 636 17.32 26.64 -7.08
CA ASP A 636 16.80 25.91 -8.24
C ASP A 636 17.31 26.59 -9.54
N PRO A 637 17.94 25.84 -10.46
CA PRO A 637 18.56 26.41 -11.66
C PRO A 637 17.53 26.98 -12.66
N GLN A 638 16.25 26.62 -12.53
CA GLN A 638 15.15 27.14 -13.33
C GLN A 638 14.38 28.25 -12.60
N ASN A 639 14.90 28.71 -11.45
CA ASN A 639 14.27 29.68 -10.56
C ASN A 639 12.85 29.28 -10.12
N LYS A 640 12.57 27.97 -10.07
CA LYS A 640 11.34 27.45 -9.45
C LYS A 640 11.38 27.72 -7.95
N ILE A 641 10.22 27.91 -7.35
CA ILE A 641 10.14 28.08 -5.90
C ILE A 641 10.73 26.86 -5.18
N ASP A 642 11.75 27.10 -4.36
CA ASP A 642 12.45 26.08 -3.58
C ASP A 642 12.78 26.61 -2.17
N ARG A 643 11.73 26.78 -1.35
CA ARG A 643 11.81 27.40 -0.02
C ARG A 643 11.69 26.36 1.10
N PRO A 644 12.20 26.64 2.32
CA PRO A 644 12.20 25.70 3.43
C PRO A 644 10.87 24.99 3.73
N ALA A 645 9.72 25.67 3.58
CA ALA A 645 8.39 25.09 3.83
C ALA A 645 8.07 23.85 2.97
N LEU A 646 8.67 23.73 1.78
CA LEU A 646 8.52 22.56 0.89
C LEU A 646 9.25 21.30 1.40
N HIS A 647 10.12 21.45 2.41
CA HIS A 647 11.07 20.41 2.83
C HIS A 647 11.00 20.06 4.31
N VAL A 648 9.93 20.46 4.99
CA VAL A 648 9.68 20.07 6.39
C VAL A 648 9.23 18.62 6.48
N GLY A 649 9.44 18.02 7.66
CA GLY A 649 9.01 16.66 7.96
C GLY A 649 9.70 15.57 7.14
N ARG A 650 10.92 15.80 6.64
CA ARG A 650 11.74 14.85 5.86
C ARG A 650 13.22 15.06 6.12
N TYR A 651 14.06 14.05 5.88
CA TYR A 651 15.52 14.22 5.86
C TYR A 651 15.95 15.04 4.65
N GLN A 652 16.85 16.00 4.88
CA GLN A 652 17.40 16.82 3.79
C GLN A 652 18.39 16.04 2.92
N GLN A 653 19.01 14.99 3.47
CA GLN A 653 19.82 14.03 2.73
C GLN A 653 19.15 12.66 2.74
N ARG A 654 18.68 12.19 1.58
CA ARG A 654 17.92 10.93 1.45
C ARG A 654 18.66 9.71 1.99
N ALA A 655 19.98 9.65 1.83
CA ALA A 655 20.80 8.55 2.33
C ALA A 655 20.77 8.39 3.86
N GLN A 656 20.49 9.46 4.61
CA GLN A 656 20.33 9.38 6.08
C GLN A 656 19.07 8.61 6.45
N PHE A 657 17.99 8.77 5.68
CA PHE A 657 16.73 8.07 5.93
C PHE A 657 16.85 6.55 5.86
N LEU A 658 17.79 6.02 5.05
CA LEU A 658 18.07 4.57 4.99
C LEU A 658 18.47 3.96 6.34
N GLN A 659 18.97 4.77 7.28
CA GLN A 659 19.43 4.33 8.60
C GLN A 659 18.37 4.51 9.70
N ASP A 660 17.31 5.28 9.41
CA ASP A 660 16.40 5.80 10.42
C ASP A 660 14.92 5.54 10.12
N TRP A 661 14.59 4.96 8.95
CA TRP A 661 13.21 4.63 8.60
C TRP A 661 12.55 3.77 9.69
N ASP A 662 13.27 2.79 10.20
CA ASP A 662 12.75 1.87 11.21
C ASP A 662 12.65 2.50 12.60
N LYS A 663 13.07 3.75 12.82
CA LYS A 663 12.93 4.49 14.09
C LYS A 663 11.62 5.28 14.19
N ILE A 664 10.89 5.44 13.09
CA ILE A 664 9.60 6.12 13.07
C ILE A 664 8.62 5.44 14.05
N GLY A 665 7.82 6.24 14.77
CA GLY A 665 6.78 5.70 15.65
C GLY A 665 5.54 5.26 14.88
N VAL A 666 4.68 4.48 15.52
CA VAL A 666 3.44 3.99 14.90
C VAL A 666 2.25 4.67 15.56
N VAL A 667 1.34 5.24 14.78
CA VAL A 667 0.10 5.84 15.25
C VAL A 667 -0.94 4.75 15.47
N VAL A 668 -1.32 4.55 16.73
CA VAL A 668 -2.33 3.57 17.15
C VAL A 668 -3.38 4.23 18.04
N GLN A 669 -4.58 3.66 18.07
CA GLN A 669 -5.62 4.07 19.00
C GLN A 669 -5.17 3.86 20.45
N ILE A 670 -5.53 4.77 21.34
CA ILE A 670 -5.13 4.75 22.75
C ILE A 670 -5.49 3.44 23.47
N THR A 671 -6.56 2.75 23.04
CA THR A 671 -7.00 1.47 23.60
C THR A 671 -6.04 0.31 23.32
N ALA A 672 -5.12 0.47 22.37
CA ALA A 672 -4.06 -0.48 22.06
C ALA A 672 -2.71 -0.13 22.70
N ILE A 673 -2.62 0.99 23.43
CA ILE A 673 -1.38 1.43 24.09
C ILE A 673 -1.23 0.71 25.42
N SER A 674 -0.06 0.13 25.70
CA SER A 674 0.19 -0.62 26.94
C SER A 674 1.51 -0.20 27.61
N PRO A 675 1.58 -0.10 28.95
CA PRO A 675 0.44 -0.16 29.88
C PRO A 675 -0.47 1.08 29.74
N MET A 676 -1.80 0.91 29.90
CA MET A 676 -2.72 2.05 29.92
C MET A 676 -2.73 2.72 31.30
N PRO A 677 -2.31 3.99 31.44
CA PRO A 677 -2.42 4.71 32.71
C PRO A 677 -3.85 5.21 32.90
N THR A 678 -4.66 4.45 33.62
CA THR A 678 -6.11 4.72 33.85
C THR A 678 -6.92 4.70 32.55
N PRO A 679 -8.16 4.16 32.53
CA PRO A 679 -8.98 4.17 31.31
C PRO A 679 -9.17 5.61 30.81
N PRO A 680 -8.76 5.96 29.58
CA PRO A 680 -8.93 7.32 29.08
C PRO A 680 -10.41 7.63 28.92
N GLU A 681 -10.83 8.84 29.33
CA GLU A 681 -12.21 9.31 29.12
C GLU A 681 -12.56 9.35 27.62
N ASN A 682 -11.58 9.68 26.77
CA ASN A 682 -11.70 9.64 25.32
C ASN A 682 -10.93 8.45 24.73
N LYS A 683 -11.65 7.44 24.24
CA LYS A 683 -11.09 6.24 23.61
C LYS A 683 -10.74 6.43 22.13
N ASP A 684 -11.08 7.57 21.54
CA ASP A 684 -10.88 7.88 20.10
C ASP A 684 -9.65 8.76 19.85
N LEU A 685 -8.66 8.68 20.73
CA LEU A 685 -7.34 9.26 20.51
C LEU A 685 -6.48 8.28 19.71
N TYR A 686 -5.80 8.77 18.69
CA TYR A 686 -4.81 8.02 17.92
C TYR A 686 -3.46 8.72 18.07
N LEU A 687 -2.49 8.01 18.64
CA LEU A 687 -1.25 8.59 19.14
C LEU A 687 -0.07 7.79 18.60
N GLU A 688 0.99 8.50 18.24
CA GLU A 688 2.26 7.88 17.91
C GLU A 688 2.91 7.30 19.17
N VAL A 689 3.33 6.04 19.07
CA VAL A 689 4.04 5.28 20.11
C VAL A 689 5.28 4.61 19.53
N ALA A 690 6.18 4.16 20.41
CA ALA A 690 7.36 3.39 20.03
C ALA A 690 8.27 4.08 18.99
N SER A 691 8.32 5.42 18.97
CA SER A 691 9.34 6.14 18.23
C SER A 691 10.69 5.99 18.92
N LEU A 692 11.76 5.82 18.15
CA LEU A 692 13.14 5.75 18.66
C LEU A 692 13.95 7.02 18.36
N PHE A 693 13.30 8.10 17.91
CA PHE A 693 13.95 9.40 17.79
C PHE A 693 14.15 10.01 19.19
N THR A 694 15.41 10.20 19.58
CA THR A 694 15.79 10.76 20.89
C THR A 694 15.78 12.28 20.94
N SER A 695 15.69 12.93 19.76
CA SER A 695 15.61 14.37 19.60
C SER A 695 14.66 14.70 18.45
N ASP A 696 14.12 15.92 18.48
CA ASP A 696 13.35 16.50 17.38
C ASP A 696 14.20 17.59 16.74
N ASP A 697 14.79 17.31 15.58
CA ASP A 697 15.53 18.29 14.77
C ASP A 697 14.67 18.82 13.62
N SER A 698 13.38 18.47 13.60
CA SER A 698 12.46 18.98 12.59
C SER A 698 12.02 20.40 12.94
N ASN A 699 11.57 21.16 11.95
CA ASN A 699 10.92 22.45 12.21
C ASN A 699 9.60 22.25 12.96
N LEU A 700 9.09 23.31 13.58
CA LEU A 700 7.74 23.29 14.16
C LEU A 700 6.72 22.88 13.10
N ALA A 701 5.88 21.89 13.41
CA ALA A 701 4.75 21.56 12.57
C ALA A 701 3.71 22.70 12.65
N GLU A 702 3.20 23.10 11.49
CA GLU A 702 2.20 24.17 11.38
C GLU A 702 0.87 23.61 10.87
N SER A 703 -0.23 24.17 11.36
CA SER A 703 -1.56 23.75 10.93
C SER A 703 -1.84 24.29 9.54
N TRP A 704 -2.50 23.49 8.70
CA TRP A 704 -3.03 23.96 7.43
C TRP A 704 -3.96 25.19 7.65
N ARG A 705 -3.93 26.28 6.85
CA ARG A 705 -3.37 26.51 5.51
C ARG A 705 -1.94 27.05 5.56
N ASN A 706 -0.96 26.17 5.52
CA ASN A 706 0.44 26.54 5.31
C ASN A 706 0.77 26.58 3.81
N THR A 707 1.78 27.36 3.45
CA THR A 707 2.15 27.68 2.08
C THR A 707 3.64 27.46 1.81
N ALA A 708 4.00 27.34 0.52
CA ALA A 708 5.38 27.23 0.07
C ALA A 708 6.23 28.47 0.37
N ILE A 709 5.64 29.60 0.76
CA ILE A 709 6.36 30.85 1.07
C ILE A 709 6.44 31.14 2.57
N ASP A 710 5.84 30.31 3.41
CA ASP A 710 5.85 30.51 4.86
C ASP A 710 7.27 30.35 5.44
N ALA A 711 7.55 31.10 6.50
CA ALA A 711 8.76 30.91 7.28
C ALA A 711 8.64 29.60 8.07
N VAL A 712 9.77 28.91 8.29
CA VAL A 712 9.84 27.74 9.15
C VAL A 712 10.62 28.08 10.41
N TYR A 713 10.24 27.48 11.53
CA TYR A 713 10.84 27.78 12.84
C TYR A 713 11.49 26.54 13.43
N PRO A 714 12.64 26.65 14.13
CA PRO A 714 13.24 25.52 14.82
C PRO A 714 12.41 25.11 16.04
N PRO A 715 12.56 23.87 16.54
CA PRO A 715 11.83 23.40 17.71
C PRO A 715 12.35 24.07 19.00
N PRO A 716 11.52 24.18 20.06
CA PRO A 716 11.87 24.92 21.28
C PRO A 716 13.10 24.31 21.96
N GLY A 717 14.05 25.15 22.37
CA GLY A 717 15.31 24.70 23.01
C GLY A 717 16.45 24.34 22.04
N SER A 718 16.22 24.42 20.73
CA SER A 718 17.30 24.40 19.75
C SER A 718 18.12 25.69 19.85
N PRO A 719 19.47 25.64 19.71
CA PRO A 719 20.26 26.86 19.69
C PRO A 719 19.74 27.76 18.55
N SER A 720 19.20 28.93 18.91
CA SER A 720 18.99 30.01 17.95
C SER A 720 20.35 30.32 17.32
N LYS A 721 20.46 30.29 15.98
CA LYS A 721 21.68 30.78 15.35
C LYS A 721 21.89 32.26 15.76
N PRO A 722 23.14 32.67 16.01
CA PRO A 722 23.50 34.06 16.31
C PRO A 722 23.21 35.01 15.16
#